data_AF-L0DF34-F1
#
_entry.id   AF-L0DF34-F1
#
_cell.length_a   1.000
_cell.length_b   1.000
_cell.length_c   1.000
_cell.angle_alpha   90.00
_cell.angle_beta   90.00
_cell.angle_gamma   90.00
#
_symmetry.space_group_name_H-M   'P 1'
#
loop_
_entity.id
_entity.type
_entity.pdbx_description
1 polymer ?
#
loop_
_entity_poly.entity_id
_entity_poly.type
_entity_poly.pdbx_seq_one_letter_code
_entity_poly.pdbx_strand_id
1 'polypeptide(L)'
;MIRDNGRPVRQSNIDPTSVSRARRRSAMPVVEALEARQLLSVYTGPSSSRPIASNGSLFTLSVTGGGYQTVKRLKGGQIAINLFSTNPNSTLTITAQPRQAHFNTTQINIGKINVKTGLLGSIDAGGANLLGPMTPLQGSVSSIQLASIGRNATVDVKGDLGELNAGSVELGPTGRIHVGGNLTGSVGGSINLDGGHFVIDNDATGTFNPASLVVQHGGVFAVGHDLTGGFNLSGDIQAKTNGLINIGHDLGGLTLGRGLSLQGGRFIVGNDLTTAGTVANTVQVSDNGLLSIGRDITGGLNVKGDVRLDSGGNILVGRDLASLTVGGDFAVKPTGGQLAVKGNLVGLTVNGALNGKGSPTSLDLFVGLDLSNLRVLGGGATLGGVQDANIDVGKNLFGVDVRHGIFKSLITAGVLIDGAGDGSLGVTANIGADGVDAVLNSELRAGVGIHNMTIGGDVRSEFALNPNATGYPTRIIAGEDRQEHFLTGGNIDNFQILGSLIDSVLAASVAPSGGNGTLPPSGYGPPPTRSTDPGDGTYDAPAGVIFGGSVTAPVPYINYTEITYFNETFKEIAYNRQLDPIIDDFILPGTINLSFASPPLTQAQLADPTVTTTNSGGGTTTTGTTTLNLPLPTKSTVLGGVVSHTHVGEADFAGIFAADTRGVFIGTLPSQ
;
A
#
# COMPACT_ATOMS: atom_id res chain seq x y z
N MET A 1 45.94 -8.66 18.93
CA MET A 1 46.81 -9.53 18.13
C MET A 1 47.09 -8.82 16.82
N ILE A 2 48.31 -8.29 16.65
CA ILE A 2 48.74 -7.50 15.48
C ILE A 2 49.55 -8.44 14.57
N ARG A 3 49.20 -8.51 13.28
CA ARG A 3 50.07 -9.10 12.25
C ARG A 3 50.20 -8.10 11.10
N ASP A 4 51.34 -7.41 11.13
CA ASP A 4 51.98 -6.72 10.04
C ASP A 4 52.81 -7.76 9.25
N ASN A 5 52.84 -7.66 7.91
CA ASN A 5 53.82 -8.36 7.05
C ASN A 5 53.73 -7.88 5.59
N GLY A 6 54.84 -7.35 5.07
CA GLY A 6 55.24 -7.63 3.68
C GLY A 6 55.66 -6.45 2.80
N ARG A 7 56.78 -5.81 3.12
CA ARG A 7 57.49 -4.86 2.24
C ARG A 7 58.52 -5.63 1.36
N PRO A 8 58.55 -5.47 0.03
CA PRO A 8 59.56 -6.15 -0.79
C PRO A 8 60.93 -5.41 -0.76
N VAL A 9 61.98 -6.21 -0.60
CA VAL A 9 63.40 -5.84 -0.57
C VAL A 9 63.91 -5.60 -2.01
N ARG A 10 64.66 -4.52 -2.18
CA ARG A 10 65.34 -4.13 -3.42
C ARG A 10 66.75 -4.71 -3.40
N GLN A 11 67.01 -5.76 -4.19
CA GLN A 11 68.37 -6.30 -4.40
C GLN A 11 69.06 -5.59 -5.56
N SER A 12 70.21 -5.02 -5.26
CA SER A 12 71.22 -4.53 -6.19
C SER A 12 72.21 -5.66 -6.50
N ASN A 13 72.38 -6.01 -7.76
CA ASN A 13 73.57 -6.73 -8.24
C ASN A 13 74.20 -5.95 -9.40
N ILE A 14 75.40 -5.45 -9.11
CA ILE A 14 76.47 -5.04 -10.02
C ILE A 14 77.39 -6.29 -10.03
N ASP A 15 77.90 -6.83 -11.14
CA ASP A 15 79.00 -6.30 -11.96
C ASP A 15 79.37 -7.33 -13.09
N PRO A 16 80.48 -7.21 -13.86
CA PRO A 16 80.53 -6.73 -15.23
C PRO A 16 80.98 -7.80 -16.25
N THR A 17 80.93 -7.48 -17.55
CA THR A 17 82.00 -7.80 -18.52
C THR A 17 81.75 -7.13 -19.86
N SER A 18 82.83 -6.55 -20.37
CA SER A 18 82.93 -5.80 -21.61
C SER A 18 82.97 -6.70 -22.84
N VAL A 19 82.24 -6.34 -23.90
CA VAL A 19 82.75 -6.54 -25.26
C VAL A 19 82.32 -5.38 -26.16
N SER A 20 83.34 -4.75 -26.72
CA SER A 20 83.32 -3.69 -27.73
C SER A 20 82.58 -4.10 -29.00
N ARG A 21 81.63 -3.27 -29.46
CA ARG A 21 81.14 -3.35 -30.85
C ARG A 21 80.81 -1.98 -31.44
N ALA A 22 81.71 -1.54 -32.32
CA ALA A 22 81.53 -0.70 -33.51
C ALA A 22 80.43 0.39 -33.48
N ARG A 23 80.89 1.64 -33.27
CA ARG A 23 80.19 2.87 -33.68
C ARG A 23 79.83 2.82 -35.17
N ARG A 24 78.56 2.55 -35.50
CA ARG A 24 77.95 3.04 -36.75
C ARG A 24 77.44 4.45 -36.50
N ARG A 25 78.08 5.43 -37.13
CA ARG A 25 77.58 6.79 -37.26
C ARG A 25 76.27 6.72 -38.06
N SER A 26 75.12 6.88 -37.41
CA SER A 26 73.90 7.26 -38.12
C SER A 26 74.05 8.72 -38.50
N ALA A 27 73.88 9.02 -39.79
CA ALA A 27 73.83 10.37 -40.31
C ALA A 27 72.93 11.24 -39.44
N MET A 28 73.46 12.38 -38.96
CA MET A 28 72.64 13.39 -38.34
C MET A 28 71.63 13.85 -39.40
N PRO A 29 70.32 13.82 -39.13
CA PRO A 29 69.37 14.44 -40.02
C PRO A 29 69.77 15.92 -40.10
N VAL A 30 70.01 16.38 -41.32
CA VAL A 30 70.16 17.81 -41.63
C VAL A 30 68.89 18.47 -41.13
N VAL A 31 69.00 19.19 -40.02
CA VAL A 31 67.99 20.14 -39.58
C VAL A 31 68.11 21.29 -40.55
N GLU A 32 67.33 21.26 -41.63
CA GLU A 32 67.04 22.46 -42.39
C GLU A 32 66.45 23.47 -41.42
N ALA A 33 67.14 24.61 -41.29
CA ALA A 33 66.66 25.75 -40.53
C ALA A 33 65.38 26.26 -41.20
N LEU A 34 64.22 25.86 -40.68
CA LEU A 34 62.92 26.47 -40.96
C LEU A 34 62.83 27.86 -40.29
N GLU A 35 63.83 28.71 -40.52
CA GLU A 35 63.85 30.12 -40.14
C GLU A 35 63.07 30.93 -41.18
N ALA A 36 61.74 30.97 -41.06
CA ALA A 36 60.88 32.03 -41.63
C ALA A 36 59.37 31.75 -41.47
N ARG A 37 58.94 30.57 -41.01
CA ARG A 37 57.53 30.37 -40.68
C ARG A 37 57.28 30.96 -39.30
N GLN A 38 56.97 32.26 -39.30
CA GLN A 38 56.28 32.96 -38.22
C GLN A 38 55.20 32.00 -37.70
N LEU A 39 55.48 31.37 -36.56
CA LEU A 39 54.57 30.45 -35.89
C LEU A 39 53.24 31.18 -35.82
N LEU A 40 52.26 30.69 -36.58
CA LEU A 40 50.93 31.27 -36.71
C LEU A 40 50.47 31.57 -35.29
N SER A 41 50.49 32.84 -34.91
CA SER A 41 50.13 33.22 -33.54
C SER A 41 48.71 32.74 -33.37
N VAL A 42 48.51 31.84 -32.40
CA VAL A 42 47.20 31.24 -32.16
C VAL A 42 46.29 32.40 -31.77
N TYR A 43 45.51 32.91 -32.71
CA TYR A 43 44.62 34.05 -32.47
C TYR A 43 43.67 33.65 -31.34
N THR A 44 43.82 34.28 -30.18
CA THR A 44 43.01 34.02 -28.98
C THR A 44 41.78 34.92 -28.90
N GLY A 45 41.56 35.78 -29.89
CA GLY A 45 40.43 36.69 -29.94
C GLY A 45 39.09 36.00 -30.27
N PRO A 46 37.99 36.78 -30.29
CA PRO A 46 36.66 36.28 -30.59
C PRO A 46 36.58 35.60 -31.96
N SER A 47 35.99 34.41 -32.02
CA SER A 47 35.82 33.64 -33.25
C SER A 47 34.47 32.92 -33.24
N SER A 48 33.79 32.81 -34.38
CA SER A 48 32.58 32.01 -34.51
C SER A 48 32.86 30.51 -34.53
N SER A 49 34.08 30.08 -34.86
CA SER A 49 34.51 28.68 -34.82
C SER A 49 35.96 28.56 -34.36
N ARG A 50 36.28 27.53 -33.55
CA ARG A 50 37.62 27.28 -33.04
C ARG A 50 37.89 25.78 -32.83
N PRO A 51 39.02 25.25 -33.33
CA PRO A 51 39.49 23.93 -32.95
C PRO A 51 40.10 23.95 -31.55
N ILE A 52 39.81 22.92 -30.75
CA ILE A 52 40.32 22.76 -29.38
C ILE A 52 40.81 21.34 -29.18
N ALA A 53 42.09 21.20 -28.87
CA ALA A 53 42.67 19.94 -28.45
C ALA A 53 42.46 19.74 -26.93
N SER A 54 41.78 18.66 -26.56
CA SER A 54 41.54 18.26 -25.17
C SER A 54 41.56 16.74 -25.01
N ASN A 55 42.26 16.24 -23.98
CA ASN A 55 42.35 14.81 -23.67
C ASN A 55 42.76 13.94 -24.88
N GLY A 56 43.67 14.46 -25.70
CA GLY A 56 44.12 13.83 -26.94
C GLY A 56 43.17 13.99 -28.13
N SER A 57 41.89 14.33 -27.92
CA SER A 57 40.92 14.53 -29.00
C SER A 57 40.94 15.97 -29.51
N LEU A 58 40.56 16.15 -30.77
CA LEU A 58 40.33 17.46 -31.36
C LEU A 58 38.82 17.71 -31.46
N PHE A 59 38.38 18.86 -30.98
CA PHE A 59 36.99 19.29 -31.02
C PHE A 59 36.87 20.56 -31.83
N THR A 60 35.73 20.77 -32.47
CA THR A 60 35.35 22.06 -33.04
C THR A 60 34.26 22.66 -32.18
N LEU A 61 34.51 23.87 -31.68
CA LEU A 61 33.49 24.68 -31.01
C LEU A 61 33.03 25.75 -31.97
N SER A 62 31.75 25.79 -32.28
CA SER A 62 31.15 26.81 -33.16
C SER A 62 29.96 27.49 -32.53
N VAL A 63 29.75 28.76 -32.89
CA VAL A 63 28.55 29.54 -32.60
C VAL A 63 27.92 29.94 -33.92
N THR A 64 26.69 29.50 -34.17
CA THR A 64 25.88 29.87 -35.34
C THR A 64 24.71 30.75 -34.90
N GLY A 65 23.95 31.35 -35.84
CA GLY A 65 22.82 32.24 -35.51
C GLY A 65 23.20 33.63 -34.98
N GLY A 66 24.49 33.97 -35.03
CA GLY A 66 25.06 35.24 -34.54
C GLY A 66 25.82 35.07 -33.23
N GLY A 67 26.84 35.90 -33.03
CA GLY A 67 27.71 35.87 -31.85
C GLY A 67 29.07 35.23 -32.11
N TYR A 68 29.93 35.28 -31.09
CA TYR A 68 31.31 34.80 -31.14
C TYR A 68 31.68 34.14 -29.81
N GLN A 69 32.69 33.27 -29.84
CA GLN A 69 33.22 32.66 -28.63
C GLN A 69 34.71 32.93 -28.41
N THR A 70 35.12 32.90 -27.15
CA THR A 70 36.52 32.71 -26.73
C THR A 70 36.61 31.56 -25.73
N VAL A 71 37.75 30.86 -25.72
CA VAL A 71 38.00 29.79 -24.76
C VAL A 71 39.23 30.07 -23.92
N LYS A 72 39.09 29.84 -22.61
CA LYS A 72 40.19 29.90 -21.64
C LYS A 72 40.37 28.53 -21.00
N ARG A 73 41.60 28.02 -20.96
CA ARG A 73 41.92 26.80 -20.19
C ARG A 73 41.84 27.08 -18.69
N LEU A 74 41.24 26.17 -17.95
CA LEU A 74 41.17 26.17 -16.49
C LEU A 74 42.14 25.12 -15.94
N LYS A 75 42.31 25.12 -14.61
CA LYS A 75 43.07 24.06 -13.92
C LYS A 75 42.40 22.70 -14.14
N GLY A 76 43.19 21.63 -14.17
CA GLY A 76 42.68 20.26 -14.30
C GLY A 76 42.18 19.88 -15.71
N GLY A 77 42.61 20.60 -16.76
CA GLY A 77 42.28 20.25 -18.15
C GLY A 77 40.87 20.67 -18.60
N GLN A 78 40.11 21.36 -17.74
CA GLN A 78 38.81 21.92 -18.09
C GLN A 78 38.95 23.19 -18.94
N ILE A 79 37.88 23.59 -19.62
CA ILE A 79 37.80 24.87 -20.34
C ILE A 79 36.65 25.75 -19.83
N ALA A 80 36.84 27.06 -19.94
CA ALA A 80 35.79 28.05 -19.82
C ALA A 80 35.48 28.61 -21.21
N ILE A 81 34.20 28.57 -21.60
CA ILE A 81 33.69 29.12 -22.85
C ILE A 81 33.05 30.47 -22.54
N ASN A 82 33.41 31.53 -23.27
CA ASN A 82 32.76 32.84 -23.16
C ASN A 82 32.07 33.15 -24.49
N LEU A 83 30.77 33.35 -24.45
CA LEU A 83 29.93 33.70 -25.59
C LEU A 83 29.61 35.19 -25.54
N PHE A 84 29.74 35.86 -26.69
CA PHE A 84 29.51 37.29 -26.87
C PHE A 84 28.52 37.51 -28.01
N SER A 85 27.72 38.59 -27.91
CA SER A 85 26.78 38.99 -28.96
C SER A 85 25.82 37.88 -29.41
N THR A 86 25.51 36.92 -28.53
CA THR A 86 24.54 35.86 -28.78
C THR A 86 23.11 36.39 -28.58
N ASN A 87 22.17 35.78 -29.29
CA ASN A 87 20.75 36.12 -29.31
C ASN A 87 19.91 34.82 -29.23
N PRO A 88 18.57 34.89 -29.19
CA PRO A 88 17.71 33.70 -29.10
C PRO A 88 17.81 32.70 -30.26
N ASN A 89 18.42 33.07 -31.40
CA ASN A 89 18.68 32.17 -32.52
C ASN A 89 20.10 31.58 -32.50
N SER A 90 20.94 31.98 -31.54
CA SER A 90 22.32 31.51 -31.46
C SER A 90 22.40 30.07 -30.95
N THR A 91 23.22 29.24 -31.59
CA THR A 91 23.50 27.87 -31.15
C THR A 91 24.97 27.68 -30.85
N LEU A 92 25.30 27.13 -29.68
CA LEU A 92 26.64 26.63 -29.37
C LEU A 92 26.75 25.16 -29.76
N THR A 93 27.60 24.83 -30.72
CA THR A 93 27.87 23.45 -31.13
C THR A 93 29.27 23.02 -30.69
N ILE A 94 29.41 21.81 -30.14
CA ILE A 94 30.70 21.19 -29.79
C ILE A 94 30.76 19.79 -30.40
N THR A 95 31.51 19.65 -31.47
CA THR A 95 31.63 18.40 -32.21
C THR A 95 33.02 17.83 -32.06
N ALA A 96 33.13 16.54 -31.70
CA ALA A 96 34.39 15.81 -31.77
C ALA A 96 34.76 15.61 -33.25
N GLN A 97 35.99 15.97 -33.64
CA GLN A 97 36.45 15.69 -34.98
C GLN A 97 36.83 14.20 -35.11
N PRO A 98 36.44 13.52 -36.20
CA PRO A 98 36.83 12.14 -36.46
C PRO A 98 38.35 12.00 -36.38
N ARG A 99 38.84 11.06 -35.57
CA ARG A 99 40.27 10.76 -35.44
C ARG A 99 40.70 9.73 -36.47
N GLN A 100 41.99 9.71 -36.78
CA GLN A 100 42.66 8.56 -37.38
C GLN A 100 42.75 7.39 -36.36
N ALA A 101 42.72 6.16 -36.86
CA ALA A 101 42.16 4.92 -36.30
C ALA A 101 42.56 4.37 -34.88
N HIS A 102 43.20 5.11 -33.96
CA HIS A 102 43.83 4.47 -32.78
C HIS A 102 43.63 5.14 -31.40
N PHE A 103 42.65 6.04 -31.24
CA PHE A 103 42.42 6.66 -29.94
C PHE A 103 40.93 6.75 -29.59
N ASN A 104 40.60 6.37 -28.35
CA ASN A 104 39.25 6.53 -27.81
C ASN A 104 38.89 8.02 -27.75
N THR A 105 37.74 8.39 -28.30
CA THR A 105 37.17 9.73 -28.16
C THR A 105 36.73 9.94 -26.72
N THR A 106 37.58 10.58 -25.92
CA THR A 106 37.22 11.10 -24.61
C THR A 106 36.35 12.34 -24.76
N GLN A 107 35.41 12.59 -23.86
CA GLN A 107 34.62 13.83 -23.81
C GLN A 107 35.48 15.05 -23.40
N ILE A 108 35.05 16.25 -23.79
CA ILE A 108 35.66 17.51 -23.34
C ILE A 108 35.01 18.01 -22.06
N ASN A 109 35.82 18.40 -21.07
CA ASN A 109 35.33 18.92 -19.80
C ASN A 109 35.21 20.45 -19.81
N ILE A 110 34.00 20.95 -19.60
CA ILE A 110 33.69 22.38 -19.54
C ILE A 110 33.49 22.76 -18.07
N GLY A 111 34.41 23.56 -17.52
CA GLY A 111 34.29 24.05 -16.14
C GLY A 111 33.40 25.27 -16.02
N LYS A 112 33.11 25.99 -17.12
CA LYS A 112 32.22 27.16 -17.11
C LYS A 112 31.72 27.52 -18.50
N ILE A 113 30.46 27.94 -18.60
CA ILE A 113 29.90 28.62 -19.80
C ILE A 113 29.43 30.03 -19.40
N ASN A 114 30.08 31.06 -19.94
CA ASN A 114 29.71 32.45 -19.69
C ASN A 114 28.98 33.03 -20.90
N VAL A 115 27.68 33.27 -20.79
CA VAL A 115 26.88 33.90 -21.86
C VAL A 115 26.71 35.38 -21.54
N LYS A 116 27.50 36.25 -22.16
CA LYS A 116 27.57 37.68 -21.76
C LYS A 116 26.28 38.44 -21.98
N THR A 117 25.50 38.06 -22.99
CA THR A 117 24.19 38.68 -23.25
C THR A 117 23.08 38.07 -22.41
N GLY A 118 23.32 36.90 -21.78
CA GLY A 118 22.28 36.08 -21.16
C GLY A 118 21.30 35.46 -22.16
N LEU A 119 21.54 35.54 -23.47
CA LEU A 119 20.66 35.01 -24.50
C LEU A 119 21.39 33.93 -25.31
N LEU A 120 20.76 32.76 -25.45
CA LEU A 120 21.25 31.65 -26.26
C LEU A 120 20.04 30.80 -26.66
N GLY A 121 19.96 30.40 -27.93
CA GLY A 121 18.84 29.61 -28.46
C GLY A 121 18.95 28.12 -28.21
N SER A 122 20.16 27.56 -28.31
CA SER A 122 20.42 26.14 -28.03
C SER A 122 21.89 25.83 -27.75
N ILE A 123 22.12 24.64 -27.16
CA ILE A 123 23.42 24.01 -26.99
C ILE A 123 23.35 22.61 -27.61
N ASP A 124 24.19 22.34 -28.60
CA ASP A 124 24.41 21.02 -29.19
C ASP A 124 25.84 20.56 -28.89
N ALA A 125 26.03 19.90 -27.77
CA ALA A 125 27.34 19.54 -27.25
C ALA A 125 27.38 18.12 -26.67
N GLY A 126 26.79 17.15 -27.39
CA GLY A 126 26.74 15.74 -26.97
C GLY A 126 28.10 15.08 -26.71
N GLY A 127 29.22 15.70 -27.11
CA GLY A 127 30.59 15.27 -26.78
C GLY A 127 31.23 15.96 -25.56
N ALA A 128 30.48 16.77 -24.81
CA ALA A 128 30.99 17.61 -23.73
C ALA A 128 30.32 17.35 -22.37
N ASN A 129 31.12 17.47 -21.31
CA ASN A 129 30.69 17.37 -19.92
C ASN A 129 30.66 18.77 -19.30
N LEU A 130 29.52 19.23 -18.82
CA LEU A 130 29.42 20.49 -18.06
C LEU A 130 29.68 20.19 -16.58
N LEU A 131 30.83 20.64 -16.05
CA LEU A 131 31.26 20.34 -14.67
C LEU A 131 31.10 21.52 -13.70
N GLY A 132 30.79 22.71 -14.22
CA GLY A 132 30.63 23.92 -13.42
C GLY A 132 29.55 24.84 -13.98
N PRO A 133 29.48 26.10 -13.50
CA PRO A 133 28.29 26.91 -13.69
C PRO A 133 28.16 27.44 -15.13
N MET A 134 26.91 27.56 -15.58
CA MET A 134 26.50 28.35 -16.72
C MET A 134 25.90 29.70 -16.26
N THR A 135 26.09 30.76 -17.06
CA THR A 135 25.36 32.03 -16.83
C THR A 135 23.86 31.82 -17.03
N PRO A 136 22.98 32.29 -16.12
CA PRO A 136 21.54 32.20 -16.29
C PRO A 136 21.06 32.81 -17.62
N LEU A 137 20.25 32.04 -18.36
CA LEU A 137 19.70 32.43 -19.65
C LEU A 137 18.37 33.15 -19.44
N GLN A 138 18.22 34.36 -19.99
CA GLN A 138 17.07 35.25 -19.73
C GLN A 138 15.85 34.94 -20.58
N GLY A 139 15.99 34.17 -21.66
CA GLY A 139 14.90 33.80 -22.57
C GLY A 139 14.71 32.29 -22.66
N SER A 140 13.74 31.87 -23.46
CA SER A 140 13.51 30.45 -23.74
C SER A 140 14.66 29.85 -24.55
N VAL A 141 14.96 28.58 -24.28
CA VAL A 141 16.02 27.81 -24.92
C VAL A 141 15.37 26.59 -25.58
N SER A 142 15.60 26.42 -26.87
CA SER A 142 15.00 25.31 -27.62
C SER A 142 15.55 23.95 -27.20
N SER A 143 16.86 23.83 -26.96
CA SER A 143 17.45 22.57 -26.48
C SER A 143 18.78 22.77 -25.76
N ILE A 144 19.05 21.90 -24.79
CA ILE A 144 20.37 21.72 -24.17
C ILE A 144 20.75 20.26 -24.30
N GLN A 145 21.70 19.97 -25.20
CA GLN A 145 22.26 18.64 -25.40
C GLN A 145 23.72 18.60 -24.92
N LEU A 146 24.00 17.72 -23.96
CA LEU A 146 25.31 17.52 -23.36
C LEU A 146 25.61 16.03 -23.24
N ALA A 147 26.88 15.66 -23.08
CA ALA A 147 27.22 14.28 -22.75
C ALA A 147 26.90 13.98 -21.27
N SER A 148 27.24 14.91 -20.38
CA SER A 148 26.84 14.87 -18.97
C SER A 148 26.80 16.25 -18.31
N ILE A 149 26.06 16.35 -17.21
CA ILE A 149 26.00 17.49 -16.30
C ILE A 149 26.53 17.01 -14.94
N GLY A 150 27.62 17.60 -14.46
CA GLY A 150 28.34 17.14 -13.26
C GLY A 150 27.98 17.87 -11.97
N ARG A 151 28.51 17.37 -10.85
CA ARG A 151 28.05 17.69 -9.47
C ARG A 151 27.94 19.18 -9.10
N ASN A 152 28.76 20.05 -9.68
CA ASN A 152 28.76 21.49 -9.38
C ASN A 152 28.18 22.33 -10.53
N ALA A 153 27.59 21.70 -11.53
CA ALA A 153 27.03 22.40 -12.67
C ALA A 153 25.74 23.12 -12.28
N THR A 154 25.58 24.33 -12.82
CA THR A 154 24.34 25.09 -12.69
C THR A 154 23.83 25.42 -14.08
N VAL A 155 22.60 25.00 -14.38
CA VAL A 155 21.87 25.34 -15.60
C VAL A 155 20.62 26.10 -15.16
N ASP A 156 20.43 27.31 -15.66
CA ASP A 156 19.35 28.19 -15.25
C ASP A 156 18.80 28.86 -16.50
N VAL A 157 17.53 28.58 -16.80
CA VAL A 157 16.79 29.08 -17.94
C VAL A 157 15.55 29.77 -17.39
N LYS A 158 15.46 31.09 -17.50
CA LYS A 158 14.32 31.85 -16.96
C LYS A 158 13.03 31.66 -17.77
N GLY A 159 13.16 31.37 -19.07
CA GLY A 159 12.03 31.07 -19.94
C GLY A 159 11.73 29.58 -20.02
N ASP A 160 11.14 29.15 -21.13
CA ASP A 160 10.88 27.73 -21.40
C ASP A 160 12.17 27.00 -21.82
N LEU A 161 12.24 25.71 -21.52
CA LEU A 161 13.24 24.79 -22.05
C LEU A 161 12.55 23.77 -22.95
N GLY A 162 12.93 23.73 -24.22
CA GLY A 162 12.33 22.83 -25.20
C GLY A 162 12.80 21.37 -25.06
N GLU A 163 14.07 21.12 -24.76
CA GLU A 163 14.59 19.75 -24.54
C GLU A 163 15.81 19.79 -23.62
N LEU A 164 15.92 18.81 -22.72
CA LEU A 164 17.13 18.58 -21.94
C LEU A 164 17.64 17.16 -22.18
N ASN A 165 18.71 17.03 -22.97
CA ASN A 165 19.29 15.75 -23.30
C ASN A 165 20.73 15.66 -22.79
N ALA A 166 20.91 15.06 -21.63
CA ALA A 166 22.23 14.75 -21.08
C ALA A 166 22.33 13.25 -20.85
N GLY A 167 23.43 12.60 -21.26
CA GLY A 167 23.62 11.17 -21.01
C GLY A 167 23.57 10.82 -19.52
N SER A 168 24.10 11.70 -18.67
CA SER A 168 23.90 11.66 -17.21
C SER A 168 23.83 13.06 -16.60
N VAL A 169 23.07 13.18 -15.52
CA VAL A 169 22.95 14.37 -14.68
C VAL A 169 23.27 13.95 -13.26
N GLU A 170 24.39 14.44 -12.73
CA GLU A 170 24.80 14.24 -11.35
C GLU A 170 24.87 15.61 -10.69
N LEU A 171 23.94 15.94 -9.78
CA LEU A 171 23.93 17.23 -9.09
C LEU A 171 24.22 17.02 -7.61
N GLY A 172 25.32 17.61 -7.13
CA GLY A 172 25.65 17.67 -5.72
C GLY A 172 24.94 18.83 -5.02
N PRO A 173 25.27 19.13 -3.75
CA PRO A 173 24.59 20.17 -2.96
C PRO A 173 24.62 21.60 -3.52
N THR A 174 25.52 21.89 -4.47
CA THR A 174 25.58 23.19 -5.16
C THR A 174 25.13 23.12 -6.61
N GLY A 175 24.90 21.91 -7.12
CA GLY A 175 24.46 21.67 -8.48
C GLY A 175 22.96 21.91 -8.61
N ARG A 176 22.55 22.58 -9.69
CA ARG A 176 21.13 22.81 -9.96
C ARG A 176 20.80 22.88 -11.44
N ILE A 177 19.60 22.45 -11.79
CA ILE A 177 18.93 22.72 -13.05
C ILE A 177 17.63 23.45 -12.70
N HIS A 178 17.42 24.63 -13.25
CA HIS A 178 16.23 25.44 -13.01
C HIS A 178 15.65 25.92 -14.33
N VAL A 179 14.37 25.66 -14.54
CA VAL A 179 13.56 26.14 -15.67
C VAL A 179 12.44 27.00 -15.10
N GLY A 180 12.49 28.31 -15.36
CA GLY A 180 11.52 29.28 -14.84
C GLY A 180 10.19 29.28 -15.60
N GLY A 181 10.17 28.80 -16.84
CA GLY A 181 8.96 28.56 -17.63
C GLY A 181 8.57 27.09 -17.69
N ASN A 182 8.16 26.64 -18.87
CA ASN A 182 7.77 25.26 -19.13
C ASN A 182 8.95 24.41 -19.60
N LEU A 183 8.86 23.11 -19.34
CA LEU A 183 9.70 22.09 -19.97
C LEU A 183 8.86 21.33 -21.02
N THR A 184 9.01 21.68 -22.29
CA THR A 184 8.04 21.26 -23.33
C THR A 184 8.42 20.01 -24.10
N GLY A 185 9.66 19.55 -23.99
CA GLY A 185 10.14 18.31 -24.61
C GLY A 185 10.88 17.42 -23.63
N SER A 186 11.49 16.36 -24.15
CA SER A 186 11.93 15.24 -23.33
C SER A 186 13.12 15.57 -22.43
N VAL A 187 13.21 14.82 -21.32
CA VAL A 187 14.39 14.77 -20.45
C VAL A 187 15.02 13.39 -20.49
N GLY A 188 16.20 13.27 -21.10
CA GLY A 188 16.91 12.00 -21.27
C GLY A 188 18.00 11.71 -20.23
N GLY A 189 18.56 10.49 -20.31
CA GLY A 189 19.72 10.02 -19.53
C GLY A 189 19.42 9.58 -18.11
N SER A 190 20.44 9.38 -17.26
CA SER A 190 20.23 9.08 -15.84
C SER A 190 20.33 10.33 -14.99
N ILE A 191 19.46 10.49 -13.98
CA ILE A 191 19.47 11.65 -13.08
C ILE A 191 19.76 11.19 -11.65
N ASN A 192 20.76 11.80 -11.02
CA ASN A 192 21.15 11.60 -9.63
C ASN A 192 21.28 12.97 -8.93
N LEU A 193 20.36 13.26 -8.02
CA LEU A 193 20.27 14.49 -7.24
C LEU A 193 20.74 14.20 -5.80
N ASP A 194 22.05 14.33 -5.58
CA ASP A 194 22.74 14.08 -4.32
C ASP A 194 22.86 15.39 -3.52
N GLY A 195 21.74 15.86 -2.97
CA GLY A 195 21.59 17.21 -2.42
C GLY A 195 21.38 18.30 -3.47
N GLY A 196 21.43 17.96 -4.77
CA GLY A 196 21.20 18.89 -5.88
C GLY A 196 19.72 19.08 -6.21
N HIS A 197 19.44 20.07 -7.06
CA HIS A 197 18.08 20.51 -7.38
C HIS A 197 17.79 20.42 -8.88
N PHE A 198 16.65 19.85 -9.27
CA PHE A 198 16.08 19.98 -10.60
C PHE A 198 14.65 20.51 -10.43
N VAL A 199 14.44 21.77 -10.77
CA VAL A 199 13.16 22.46 -10.59
C VAL A 199 12.65 23.02 -11.90
N ILE A 200 11.38 22.78 -12.20
CA ILE A 200 10.58 23.45 -13.23
C ILE A 200 9.49 24.25 -12.51
N ASP A 201 9.42 25.56 -12.72
CA ASP A 201 8.50 26.42 -11.97
C ASP A 201 7.04 26.29 -12.44
N ASN A 202 6.80 25.94 -13.71
CA ASN A 202 5.46 25.76 -14.28
C ASN A 202 5.21 24.31 -14.70
N ASP A 203 4.83 24.07 -15.97
CA ASP A 203 4.46 22.76 -16.49
C ASP A 203 5.63 22.03 -17.15
N ALA A 204 5.63 20.71 -17.04
CA ALA A 204 6.46 19.81 -17.81
C ALA A 204 5.55 18.96 -18.73
N THR A 205 5.41 19.40 -19.98
CA THR A 205 4.52 18.76 -20.97
C THR A 205 5.25 17.72 -21.81
N GLY A 206 6.57 17.83 -21.93
CA GLY A 206 7.40 16.79 -22.53
C GLY A 206 7.44 15.53 -21.67
N THR A 207 7.63 14.37 -22.31
CA THR A 207 7.81 13.11 -21.58
C THR A 207 9.08 13.16 -20.72
N PHE A 208 8.94 12.97 -19.42
CA PHE A 208 10.09 12.85 -18.53
C PHE A 208 10.56 11.40 -18.50
N ASN A 209 11.55 11.08 -19.35
CA ASN A 209 11.99 9.72 -19.64
C ASN A 209 13.48 9.44 -19.35
N PRO A 210 14.02 9.81 -18.17
CA PRO A 210 15.36 9.39 -17.82
C PRO A 210 15.40 7.87 -17.63
N ALA A 211 16.58 7.27 -17.83
CA ALA A 211 16.81 5.86 -17.58
C ALA A 211 16.58 5.51 -16.10
N SER A 212 16.90 6.41 -15.17
CA SER A 212 16.64 6.27 -13.72
C SER A 212 16.62 7.65 -13.06
N LEU A 213 15.88 7.79 -11.95
CA LEU A 213 15.87 8.98 -11.11
C LEU A 213 16.24 8.61 -9.66
N VAL A 214 17.35 9.14 -9.17
CA VAL A 214 17.78 9.02 -7.78
C VAL A 214 17.78 10.39 -7.14
N VAL A 215 17.09 10.55 -6.02
CA VAL A 215 17.00 11.80 -5.25
C VAL A 215 17.36 11.50 -3.80
N GLN A 216 18.47 12.04 -3.32
CA GLN A 216 19.02 11.67 -2.01
C GLN A 216 19.68 12.84 -1.28
N HIS A 217 19.89 12.67 0.03
CA HIS A 217 20.55 13.65 0.91
C HIS A 217 19.93 15.06 0.81
N GLY A 218 18.60 15.13 0.81
CA GLY A 218 17.85 16.39 0.67
C GLY A 218 17.79 16.94 -0.76
N GLY A 219 18.20 16.17 -1.78
CA GLY A 219 18.00 16.55 -3.17
C GLY A 219 16.52 16.75 -3.51
N VAL A 220 16.26 17.53 -4.55
CA VAL A 220 14.89 17.93 -4.93
C VAL A 220 14.68 17.79 -6.43
N PHE A 221 13.69 17.00 -6.82
CA PHE A 221 13.05 17.06 -8.13
C PHE A 221 11.67 17.71 -7.96
N ALA A 222 11.40 18.81 -8.65
CA ALA A 222 10.12 19.50 -8.53
C ALA A 222 9.58 20.03 -9.87
N VAL A 223 8.27 19.90 -10.06
CA VAL A 223 7.47 20.56 -11.09
C VAL A 223 6.42 21.39 -10.37
N GLY A 224 6.38 22.69 -10.61
CA GLY A 224 5.54 23.63 -9.86
C GLY A 224 4.05 23.47 -10.13
N HIS A 225 3.69 22.96 -11.31
CA HIS A 225 2.31 22.74 -11.71
C HIS A 225 2.14 21.30 -12.24
N ASP A 226 1.88 21.07 -13.54
CA ASP A 226 1.59 19.74 -14.06
C ASP A 226 2.80 19.05 -14.71
N LEU A 227 2.97 17.75 -14.47
CA LEU A 227 3.84 16.87 -15.26
C LEU A 227 2.96 16.02 -16.19
N THR A 228 2.35 16.67 -17.20
CA THR A 228 1.40 16.02 -18.12
C THR A 228 2.04 14.96 -19.01
N GLY A 229 3.33 15.10 -19.32
CA GLY A 229 4.09 14.06 -20.03
C GLY A 229 4.33 12.79 -19.20
N GLY A 230 4.11 12.85 -17.89
CA GLY A 230 4.29 11.77 -16.94
C GLY A 230 5.75 11.37 -16.70
N PHE A 231 5.93 10.44 -15.76
CA PHE A 231 7.18 9.71 -15.57
C PHE A 231 7.16 8.45 -16.46
N ASN A 232 8.15 8.31 -17.35
CA ASN A 232 8.34 7.10 -18.17
C ASN A 232 9.79 6.61 -18.12
N LEU A 233 10.15 5.96 -17.02
CA LEU A 233 11.52 5.56 -16.72
C LEU A 233 11.71 4.08 -17.03
N SER A 234 12.77 3.73 -17.77
CA SER A 234 13.12 2.32 -17.97
C SER A 234 13.65 1.65 -16.69
N GLY A 235 14.12 2.44 -15.73
CA GLY A 235 14.72 2.00 -14.47
C GLY A 235 13.87 2.30 -13.24
N ASP A 236 14.54 2.62 -12.14
CA ASP A 236 13.92 2.88 -10.84
C ASP A 236 13.70 4.39 -10.61
N ILE A 237 12.72 4.70 -9.75
CA ILE A 237 12.75 5.90 -8.93
C ILE A 237 13.23 5.52 -7.52
N GLN A 238 14.26 6.22 -7.04
CA GLN A 238 14.77 6.07 -5.67
C GLN A 238 14.80 7.42 -4.97
N ALA A 239 13.99 7.62 -3.93
CA ALA A 239 14.09 8.77 -3.03
C ALA A 239 14.60 8.29 -1.67
N LYS A 240 15.79 8.74 -1.26
CA LYS A 240 16.45 8.30 -0.02
C LYS A 240 16.83 9.49 0.85
N THR A 241 17.01 9.31 2.15
CA THR A 241 17.65 10.30 3.03
C THR A 241 17.08 11.72 2.83
N ASN A 242 15.76 11.88 3.01
CA ASN A 242 15.02 13.13 2.80
C ASN A 242 14.96 13.66 1.36
N GLY A 243 15.25 12.85 0.35
CA GLY A 243 15.03 13.22 -1.05
C GLY A 243 13.56 13.50 -1.34
N LEU A 244 13.28 14.56 -2.10
CA LEU A 244 11.93 15.01 -2.43
C LEU A 244 11.68 14.98 -3.94
N ILE A 245 10.61 14.30 -4.34
CA ILE A 245 10.00 14.35 -5.67
C ILE A 245 8.62 15.00 -5.49
N ASN A 246 8.40 16.16 -6.10
CA ASN A 246 7.16 16.93 -5.90
C ASN A 246 6.57 17.39 -7.24
N ILE A 247 5.33 17.02 -7.52
CA ILE A 247 4.53 17.53 -8.63
C ILE A 247 3.42 18.39 -8.03
N GLY A 248 3.39 19.68 -8.38
CA GLY A 248 2.54 20.67 -7.74
C GLY A 248 1.06 20.34 -7.86
N HIS A 249 0.62 19.94 -9.06
CA HIS A 249 -0.76 19.57 -9.36
C HIS A 249 -0.82 18.13 -9.89
N ASP A 250 -0.97 17.93 -11.20
CA ASP A 250 -1.31 16.63 -11.77
C ASP A 250 -0.08 15.92 -12.36
N LEU A 251 -0.01 14.61 -12.12
CA LEU A 251 0.92 13.72 -12.78
C LEU A 251 0.18 12.98 -13.91
N GLY A 252 0.60 13.24 -15.15
CA GLY A 252 0.00 12.66 -16.35
C GLY A 252 0.10 11.14 -16.43
N GLY A 253 1.10 10.53 -15.80
CA GLY A 253 1.28 9.08 -15.75
C GLY A 253 2.53 8.69 -14.98
N LEU A 254 2.58 7.43 -14.52
CA LEU A 254 3.72 6.87 -13.80
C LEU A 254 4.05 5.49 -14.36
N THR A 255 5.05 5.37 -15.22
CA THR A 255 5.54 4.10 -15.75
C THR A 255 6.99 3.89 -15.34
N LEU A 256 7.24 2.89 -14.50
CA LEU A 256 8.56 2.49 -14.04
C LEU A 256 8.90 1.09 -14.54
N GLY A 257 9.93 0.97 -15.37
CA GLY A 257 10.44 -0.29 -15.90
C GLY A 257 11.08 -1.19 -14.85
N ARG A 258 11.31 -0.67 -13.65
CA ARG A 258 11.74 -1.44 -12.47
C ARG A 258 10.87 -1.10 -11.25
N GLY A 259 11.43 -0.56 -10.17
CA GLY A 259 10.75 -0.33 -8.90
C GLY A 259 10.63 1.14 -8.48
N LEU A 260 9.83 1.35 -7.44
CA LEU A 260 9.76 2.60 -6.67
C LEU A 260 10.29 2.33 -5.26
N SER A 261 11.34 3.03 -4.84
CA SER A 261 11.93 2.88 -3.50
C SER A 261 11.99 4.23 -2.78
N LEU A 262 11.26 4.37 -1.68
CA LEU A 262 11.19 5.58 -0.86
C LEU A 262 11.71 5.27 0.55
N GLN A 263 13.00 5.50 0.81
CA GLN A 263 13.68 5.17 2.07
C GLN A 263 13.96 6.46 2.85
N GLY A 264 12.95 6.93 3.59
CA GLY A 264 12.93 8.28 4.19
C GLY A 264 12.84 9.42 3.17
N GLY A 265 12.60 9.11 1.90
CA GLY A 265 12.29 10.07 0.84
C GLY A 265 10.78 10.22 0.62
N ARG A 266 10.38 11.24 -0.14
CA ARG A 266 8.97 11.57 -0.40
C ARG A 266 8.72 11.70 -1.90
N PHE A 267 7.63 11.11 -2.37
CA PHE A 267 7.05 11.35 -3.69
C PHE A 267 5.62 11.87 -3.51
N ILE A 268 5.42 13.13 -3.87
CA ILE A 268 4.16 13.86 -3.69
C ILE A 268 3.63 14.31 -5.05
N VAL A 269 2.34 14.08 -5.26
CA VAL A 269 1.55 14.68 -6.34
C VAL A 269 0.42 15.46 -5.67
N GLY A 270 0.34 16.77 -5.94
CA GLY A 270 -0.57 17.65 -5.22
C GLY A 270 -2.04 17.40 -5.47
N ASN A 271 -2.40 16.94 -6.68
CA ASN A 271 -3.77 16.62 -7.07
C ASN A 271 -3.87 15.15 -7.51
N ASP A 272 -3.87 14.88 -8.82
CA ASP A 272 -4.24 13.58 -9.36
C ASP A 272 -3.07 12.88 -10.07
N LEU A 273 -3.08 11.55 -10.03
CA LEU A 273 -2.44 10.71 -11.04
C LEU A 273 -3.51 10.35 -12.08
N THR A 274 -3.48 11.07 -13.20
CA THR A 274 -4.60 11.12 -14.16
C THR A 274 -4.68 9.91 -15.10
N THR A 275 -3.58 9.17 -15.26
CA THR A 275 -3.55 7.87 -15.96
C THR A 275 -3.05 6.77 -15.03
N ALA A 276 -3.10 5.51 -15.49
CA ALA A 276 -2.68 4.38 -14.68
C ALA A 276 -1.20 4.48 -14.29
N GLY A 277 -0.90 4.24 -13.02
CA GLY A 277 0.45 3.98 -12.55
C GLY A 277 0.84 2.53 -12.80
N THR A 278 2.00 2.28 -13.40
CA THR A 278 2.57 0.94 -13.58
C THR A 278 3.99 0.90 -13.01
N VAL A 279 4.23 -0.02 -12.08
CA VAL A 279 5.55 -0.33 -11.53
C VAL A 279 5.87 -1.78 -11.88
N ALA A 280 6.90 -2.00 -12.69
CA ALA A 280 7.19 -3.33 -13.24
C ALA A 280 7.76 -4.32 -12.22
N ASN A 281 8.20 -3.85 -11.06
CA ASN A 281 8.71 -4.68 -9.97
C ASN A 281 8.04 -4.28 -8.65
N THR A 282 8.82 -3.91 -7.63
CA THR A 282 8.34 -3.63 -6.27
C THR A 282 8.09 -2.14 -6.04
N VAL A 283 7.05 -1.83 -5.26
CA VAL A 283 6.92 -0.56 -4.54
C VAL A 283 7.36 -0.79 -3.09
N GLN A 284 8.43 -0.14 -2.65
CA GLN A 284 8.94 -0.22 -1.30
C GLN A 284 8.97 1.17 -0.66
N VAL A 285 8.33 1.31 0.50
CA VAL A 285 8.32 2.53 1.30
C VAL A 285 8.80 2.21 2.71
N SER A 286 9.91 2.81 3.13
CA SER A 286 10.57 2.53 4.42
C SER A 286 11.10 3.82 5.07
N ASP A 287 11.54 3.72 6.33
CA ASP A 287 12.20 4.78 7.09
C ASP A 287 11.42 6.11 7.12
N ASN A 288 10.11 6.04 7.33
CA ASN A 288 9.16 7.17 7.23
C ASN A 288 9.03 7.76 5.82
N GLY A 289 9.34 6.98 4.78
CA GLY A 289 9.09 7.33 3.40
C GLY A 289 7.60 7.54 3.12
N LEU A 290 7.29 8.33 2.10
CA LEU A 290 5.91 8.70 1.77
C LEU A 290 5.67 8.74 0.26
N LEU A 291 4.71 7.95 -0.21
CA LEU A 291 4.02 8.19 -1.49
C LEU A 291 2.67 8.84 -1.19
N SER A 292 2.43 10.05 -1.70
CA SER A 292 1.21 10.80 -1.43
C SER A 292 0.61 11.38 -2.70
N ILE A 293 -0.65 11.06 -2.96
CA ILE A 293 -1.46 11.66 -4.03
C ILE A 293 -2.58 12.46 -3.36
N GLY A 294 -2.68 13.75 -3.66
CA GLY A 294 -3.55 14.67 -2.91
C GLY A 294 -5.04 14.43 -3.10
N ARG A 295 -5.44 13.89 -4.25
CA ARG A 295 -6.84 13.58 -4.58
C ARG A 295 -6.97 12.15 -5.13
N ASP A 296 -6.88 11.94 -6.45
CA ASP A 296 -7.24 10.66 -7.05
C ASP A 296 -6.10 9.96 -7.78
N ILE A 297 -6.22 8.64 -7.90
CA ILE A 297 -5.50 7.83 -8.89
C ILE A 297 -6.55 7.24 -9.85
N THR A 298 -6.86 7.97 -10.92
CA THR A 298 -8.00 7.68 -11.81
C THR A 298 -7.82 6.41 -12.62
N GLY A 299 -6.60 6.11 -13.08
CA GLY A 299 -6.30 4.89 -13.83
C GLY A 299 -5.90 3.69 -12.97
N GLY A 300 -5.89 3.85 -11.64
CA GLY A 300 -5.38 2.85 -10.70
C GLY A 300 -3.86 2.76 -10.65
N LEU A 301 -3.37 1.89 -9.76
CA LEU A 301 -1.96 1.57 -9.55
C LEU A 301 -1.75 0.07 -9.74
N ASN A 302 -0.92 -0.31 -10.71
CA ASN A 302 -0.55 -1.68 -11.04
C ASN A 302 0.93 -1.92 -10.69
N VAL A 303 1.18 -2.74 -9.69
CA VAL A 303 2.50 -3.14 -9.23
C VAL A 303 2.69 -4.60 -9.62
N LYS A 304 3.57 -4.92 -10.56
CA LYS A 304 3.73 -6.31 -11.04
C LYS A 304 4.41 -7.22 -10.02
N GLY A 305 5.24 -6.66 -9.13
CA GLY A 305 5.82 -7.38 -8.01
C GLY A 305 5.08 -7.06 -6.72
N ASP A 306 5.84 -6.89 -5.64
CA ASP A 306 5.29 -6.69 -4.29
C ASP A 306 5.05 -5.21 -3.95
N VAL A 307 4.14 -4.96 -3.02
CA VAL A 307 4.03 -3.71 -2.27
C VAL A 307 4.53 -3.97 -0.85
N ARG A 308 5.57 -3.23 -0.43
CA ARG A 308 6.20 -3.36 0.90
C ARG A 308 6.18 -2.04 1.65
N LEU A 309 5.49 -2.01 2.79
CA LEU A 309 5.48 -0.90 3.73
C LEU A 309 6.30 -1.31 4.97
N ASP A 310 7.56 -0.91 4.99
CA ASP A 310 8.48 -1.12 6.10
C ASP A 310 8.41 0.06 7.09
N SER A 311 9.34 0.14 8.05
CA SER A 311 9.32 1.09 9.18
C SER A 311 8.80 2.50 8.85
N GLY A 312 7.60 2.84 9.31
CA GLY A 312 6.95 4.15 9.11
C GLY A 312 6.57 4.50 7.66
N GLY A 313 6.75 3.60 6.69
CA GLY A 313 6.46 3.87 5.29
C GLY A 313 4.96 3.92 4.97
N ASN A 314 4.51 4.97 4.28
CA ASN A 314 3.08 5.19 3.99
C ASN A 314 2.80 5.39 2.50
N ILE A 315 1.62 4.92 2.06
CA ILE A 315 1.00 5.28 0.79
C ILE A 315 -0.34 5.94 1.09
N LEU A 316 -0.52 7.19 0.66
CA LEU A 316 -1.71 7.99 0.95
C LEU A 316 -2.38 8.46 -0.35
N VAL A 317 -3.69 8.26 -0.46
CA VAL A 317 -4.56 8.81 -1.51
C VAL A 317 -5.65 9.64 -0.85
N GLY A 318 -5.70 10.93 -1.19
CA GLY A 318 -6.54 11.90 -0.49
C GLY A 318 -8.04 11.79 -0.77
N ARG A 319 -8.44 11.10 -1.85
CA ARG A 319 -9.82 10.77 -2.19
C ARG A 319 -9.90 9.37 -2.80
N ASP A 320 -9.96 9.17 -4.12
CA ASP A 320 -10.31 7.87 -4.70
C ASP A 320 -9.11 7.15 -5.34
N LEU A 321 -9.05 5.83 -5.16
CA LEU A 321 -8.14 4.93 -5.88
C LEU A 321 -8.96 3.97 -6.74
N ALA A 322 -8.91 4.15 -8.07
CA ALA A 322 -9.72 3.35 -8.99
C ALA A 322 -9.40 1.85 -8.93
N SER A 323 -8.15 1.48 -8.72
CA SER A 323 -7.78 0.10 -8.39
C SER A 323 -6.35 0.05 -7.87
N LEU A 324 -6.05 -0.90 -6.98
CA LEU A 324 -4.71 -1.34 -6.66
C LEU A 324 -4.58 -2.82 -7.07
N THR A 325 -3.70 -3.10 -8.02
CA THR A 325 -3.32 -4.47 -8.41
C THR A 325 -1.88 -4.72 -7.99
N VAL A 326 -1.66 -5.77 -7.19
CA VAL A 326 -0.36 -6.22 -6.72
C VAL A 326 -0.10 -7.62 -7.27
N GLY A 327 0.92 -7.77 -8.10
CA GLY A 327 1.26 -9.02 -8.77
C GLY A 327 1.96 -10.04 -7.86
N GLY A 328 2.58 -9.57 -6.78
CA GLY A 328 3.10 -10.39 -5.69
C GLY A 328 2.38 -10.13 -4.38
N ASP A 329 3.13 -10.03 -3.28
CA ASP A 329 2.59 -9.82 -1.93
C ASP A 329 2.31 -8.34 -1.64
N PHE A 330 1.27 -8.07 -0.87
CA PHE A 330 1.12 -6.79 -0.18
C PHE A 330 1.49 -7.00 1.29
N ALA A 331 2.67 -6.53 1.69
CA ALA A 331 3.21 -6.70 3.03
C ALA A 331 3.40 -5.37 3.76
N VAL A 332 2.88 -5.30 4.98
CA VAL A 332 3.10 -4.22 5.95
C VAL A 332 3.88 -4.81 7.12
N LYS A 333 5.12 -4.35 7.34
CA LYS A 333 5.95 -4.88 8.44
C LYS A 333 5.44 -4.39 9.79
N PRO A 334 5.80 -5.05 10.91
CA PRO A 334 5.30 -4.68 12.25
C PRO A 334 5.52 -3.20 12.65
N THR A 335 6.58 -2.56 12.14
CA THR A 335 6.84 -1.12 12.38
C THR A 335 6.37 -0.22 11.23
N GLY A 336 5.65 -0.78 10.27
CA GLY A 336 5.23 -0.13 9.04
C GLY A 336 4.23 1.00 9.22
N GLY A 337 4.10 1.85 8.20
CA GLY A 337 2.96 2.76 8.08
C GLY A 337 1.74 2.02 7.52
N GLN A 338 0.95 2.65 6.67
CA GLN A 338 -0.28 2.05 6.13
C GLN A 338 -0.50 2.44 4.67
N LEU A 339 -1.37 1.71 3.99
CA LEU A 339 -2.07 2.20 2.81
C LEU A 339 -3.37 2.86 3.27
N ALA A 340 -3.55 4.15 2.96
CA ALA A 340 -4.76 4.87 3.28
C ALA A 340 -5.36 5.53 2.04
N VAL A 341 -6.61 5.20 1.76
CA VAL A 341 -7.44 5.81 0.72
C VAL A 341 -8.60 6.49 1.43
N LYS A 342 -8.66 7.83 1.44
CA LYS A 342 -9.70 8.54 2.24
C LYS A 342 -11.11 8.45 1.64
N GLY A 343 -11.22 8.16 0.36
CA GLY A 343 -12.46 7.93 -0.37
C GLY A 343 -12.64 6.44 -0.67
N ASN A 344 -12.95 6.13 -1.92
CA ASN A 344 -13.21 4.76 -2.39
C ASN A 344 -11.95 4.08 -2.90
N LEU A 345 -11.83 2.79 -2.60
CA LEU A 345 -10.92 1.87 -3.28
C LEU A 345 -11.77 0.92 -4.14
N VAL A 346 -11.90 1.22 -5.43
CA VAL A 346 -12.85 0.52 -6.32
C VAL A 346 -12.41 -0.92 -6.67
N GLY A 347 -11.14 -1.24 -6.48
CA GLY A 347 -10.62 -2.59 -6.64
C GLY A 347 -9.34 -2.81 -5.86
N LEU A 348 -9.25 -3.88 -5.07
CA LEU A 348 -7.98 -4.33 -4.50
C LEU A 348 -7.73 -5.78 -4.92
N THR A 349 -6.77 -6.01 -5.80
CA THR A 349 -6.35 -7.37 -6.18
C THR A 349 -4.91 -7.60 -5.74
N VAL A 350 -4.68 -8.63 -4.94
CA VAL A 350 -3.36 -9.11 -4.51
C VAL A 350 -3.21 -10.54 -5.00
N ASN A 351 -2.26 -10.77 -5.91
CA ASN A 351 -2.01 -12.09 -6.48
C ASN A 351 -1.19 -13.00 -5.54
N GLY A 352 -0.42 -12.40 -4.63
CA GLY A 352 0.23 -13.06 -3.51
C GLY A 352 -0.63 -13.02 -2.24
N ALA A 353 0.01 -12.94 -1.08
CA ALA A 353 -0.64 -12.78 0.22
C ALA A 353 -0.74 -11.30 0.65
N LEU A 354 -1.75 -10.99 1.46
CA LEU A 354 -1.86 -9.72 2.18
C LEU A 354 -1.41 -9.95 3.62
N ASN A 355 -0.22 -9.46 3.96
CA ASN A 355 0.40 -9.63 5.27
C ASN A 355 0.43 -8.29 6.01
N GLY A 356 -0.24 -8.18 7.14
CA GLY A 356 -0.23 -6.98 7.97
C GLY A 356 0.81 -6.99 9.08
N LYS A 357 0.71 -5.98 9.97
CA LYS A 357 1.63 -5.77 11.10
C LYS A 357 1.59 -6.84 12.17
N GLY A 358 0.49 -7.58 12.28
CA GLY A 358 0.21 -8.48 13.40
C GLY A 358 -0.02 -7.77 14.73
N SER A 359 -0.40 -6.49 14.69
CA SER A 359 -0.73 -5.71 15.87
C SER A 359 -2.21 -5.35 15.89
N PRO A 360 -2.92 -5.59 17.00
CA PRO A 360 -4.36 -5.44 17.03
C PRO A 360 -4.86 -3.99 16.97
N THR A 361 -3.99 -3.03 17.27
CA THR A 361 -4.35 -1.61 17.35
C THR A 361 -3.90 -0.80 16.14
N SER A 362 -3.00 -1.33 15.31
CA SER A 362 -2.49 -0.64 14.14
C SER A 362 -3.29 -0.97 12.89
N LEU A 363 -3.59 0.03 12.06
CA LEU A 363 -4.20 -0.19 10.74
C LEU A 363 -3.13 -0.51 9.69
N ASP A 364 -3.42 -1.45 8.80
CA ASP A 364 -2.57 -1.79 7.65
C ASP A 364 -3.15 -1.22 6.35
N LEU A 365 -4.47 -1.35 6.21
CA LEU A 365 -5.27 -0.82 5.11
C LEU A 365 -6.45 -0.04 5.67
N PHE A 366 -6.55 1.24 5.28
CA PHE A 366 -7.69 2.10 5.59
C PHE A 366 -8.35 2.58 4.30
N VAL A 367 -9.67 2.40 4.20
CA VAL A 367 -10.51 2.92 3.11
C VAL A 367 -11.64 3.74 3.73
N GLY A 368 -11.70 5.04 3.47
CA GLY A 368 -12.62 5.92 4.17
C GLY A 368 -14.08 5.78 3.75
N LEU A 369 -14.35 5.29 2.54
CA LEU A 369 -15.69 5.00 2.03
C LEU A 369 -15.82 3.51 1.69
N ASP A 370 -15.94 3.17 0.40
CA ASP A 370 -16.20 1.81 -0.05
C ASP A 370 -14.92 1.13 -0.56
N LEU A 371 -14.70 -0.12 -0.13
CA LEU A 371 -13.74 -1.04 -0.73
C LEU A 371 -14.51 -2.03 -1.59
N SER A 372 -14.37 -1.92 -2.90
CA SER A 372 -14.99 -2.86 -3.85
C SER A 372 -13.96 -3.87 -4.34
N ASN A 373 -14.42 -5.10 -4.59
CA ASN A 373 -13.63 -6.20 -5.16
C ASN A 373 -12.33 -6.49 -4.39
N LEU A 374 -12.44 -6.77 -3.09
CA LEU A 374 -11.30 -7.27 -2.32
C LEU A 374 -10.96 -8.70 -2.74
N ARG A 375 -9.90 -8.85 -3.54
CA ARG A 375 -9.41 -10.14 -4.05
C ARG A 375 -8.01 -10.42 -3.56
N VAL A 376 -7.82 -11.52 -2.85
CA VAL A 376 -6.51 -12.03 -2.44
C VAL A 376 -6.39 -13.47 -2.93
N LEU A 377 -5.62 -13.64 -4.00
CA LEU A 377 -5.59 -14.87 -4.80
C LEU A 377 -4.46 -15.82 -4.39
N GLY A 378 -3.40 -15.29 -3.78
CA GLY A 378 -2.27 -16.05 -3.27
C GLY A 378 -2.37 -16.33 -1.78
N GLY A 379 -1.26 -16.79 -1.21
CA GLY A 379 -1.21 -17.40 0.11
C GLY A 379 -0.86 -18.88 0.00
N GLY A 380 -1.12 -19.64 1.06
CA GLY A 380 -1.02 -21.10 1.01
C GLY A 380 -1.18 -21.74 2.37
N ALA A 381 -1.57 -23.03 2.37
CA ALA A 381 -2.16 -23.90 3.42
C ALA A 381 -2.02 -23.55 4.91
N THR A 382 -0.98 -22.81 5.29
CA THR A 382 -0.61 -22.53 6.68
C THR A 382 -0.45 -21.04 6.98
N LEU A 383 -0.45 -20.19 5.95
CA LEU A 383 -0.19 -18.75 6.06
C LEU A 383 -1.48 -17.94 5.94
N GLY A 384 -2.48 -18.45 5.22
CA GLY A 384 -3.64 -17.66 4.89
C GLY A 384 -3.46 -16.89 3.57
N GLY A 385 -4.55 -16.39 3.01
CA GLY A 385 -4.50 -15.35 1.97
C GLY A 385 -4.33 -13.97 2.58
N VAL A 386 -5.10 -13.70 3.64
CA VAL A 386 -4.98 -12.50 4.48
C VAL A 386 -4.43 -12.93 5.84
N GLN A 387 -3.29 -12.37 6.25
CA GLN A 387 -2.60 -12.76 7.47
C GLN A 387 -2.22 -11.54 8.31
N ASP A 388 -2.47 -11.61 9.61
CA ASP A 388 -1.98 -10.63 10.59
C ASP A 388 -2.37 -9.17 10.21
N ALA A 389 -3.49 -9.02 9.50
CA ALA A 389 -3.86 -7.79 8.82
C ALA A 389 -5.08 -7.12 9.42
N ASN A 390 -4.98 -5.80 9.57
CA ASN A 390 -6.05 -4.94 10.01
C ASN A 390 -6.54 -4.07 8.85
N ILE A 391 -7.72 -4.43 8.35
CA ILE A 391 -8.41 -3.75 7.24
C ILE A 391 -9.61 -3.02 7.83
N ASP A 392 -9.68 -1.71 7.60
CA ASP A 392 -10.79 -0.88 8.06
C ASP A 392 -11.42 -0.12 6.89
N VAL A 393 -12.71 -0.34 6.69
CA VAL A 393 -13.51 0.23 5.61
C VAL A 393 -14.63 1.07 6.23
N GLY A 394 -14.65 2.37 5.95
CA GLY A 394 -15.56 3.31 6.59
C GLY A 394 -17.04 3.08 6.26
N LYS A 395 -17.34 2.44 5.13
CA LYS A 395 -18.71 2.09 4.72
C LYS A 395 -18.84 0.62 4.34
N ASN A 396 -18.71 0.29 3.05
CA ASN A 396 -19.03 -1.03 2.53
C ASN A 396 -17.80 -1.75 2.00
N LEU A 397 -17.69 -3.03 2.34
CA LEU A 397 -16.73 -3.97 1.77
C LEU A 397 -17.49 -4.91 0.83
N PHE A 398 -17.26 -4.79 -0.48
CA PHE A 398 -17.93 -5.60 -1.51
C PHE A 398 -16.98 -6.58 -2.18
N GLY A 399 -17.54 -7.71 -2.63
CA GLY A 399 -16.87 -8.68 -3.50
C GLY A 399 -15.65 -9.32 -2.84
N VAL A 400 -15.80 -9.77 -1.59
CA VAL A 400 -14.74 -10.47 -0.85
C VAL A 400 -14.44 -11.82 -1.53
N ASP A 401 -13.19 -12.00 -1.96
CA ASP A 401 -12.63 -13.20 -2.58
C ASP A 401 -11.21 -13.45 -2.02
N VAL A 402 -11.12 -14.20 -0.92
CA VAL A 402 -9.85 -14.57 -0.26
C VAL A 402 -9.66 -16.08 -0.37
N ARG A 403 -8.84 -16.52 -1.33
CA ARG A 403 -8.77 -17.94 -1.73
C ARG A 403 -8.17 -18.87 -0.69
N HIS A 404 -7.27 -18.35 0.14
CA HIS A 404 -6.51 -19.12 1.11
C HIS A 404 -6.88 -18.74 2.54
N GLY A 405 -8.10 -18.29 2.80
CA GLY A 405 -8.55 -18.00 4.16
C GLY A 405 -8.00 -16.71 4.79
N ILE A 406 -8.53 -16.37 5.97
CA ILE A 406 -8.25 -15.16 6.73
C ILE A 406 -7.75 -15.55 8.13
N PHE A 407 -6.48 -15.29 8.41
CA PHE A 407 -5.80 -15.71 9.63
C PHE A 407 -5.28 -14.52 10.44
N LYS A 408 -5.49 -14.55 11.76
CA LYS A 408 -4.97 -13.56 12.73
C LYS A 408 -5.30 -12.11 12.38
N SER A 409 -6.42 -11.88 11.70
CA SER A 409 -6.73 -10.61 11.05
C SER A 409 -8.01 -9.98 11.61
N LEU A 410 -8.12 -8.66 11.51
CA LEU A 410 -9.34 -7.90 11.82
C LEU A 410 -9.80 -7.17 10.57
N ILE A 411 -11.01 -7.48 10.12
CA ILE A 411 -11.65 -6.84 8.97
C ILE A 411 -12.92 -6.15 9.48
N THR A 412 -12.97 -4.82 9.33
CA THR A 412 -14.12 -4.01 9.73
C THR A 412 -14.72 -3.26 8.55
N ALA A 413 -16.06 -3.23 8.48
CA ALA A 413 -16.81 -2.36 7.59
C ALA A 413 -17.84 -1.55 8.40
N GLY A 414 -17.89 -0.24 8.19
CA GLY A 414 -18.81 0.64 8.94
C GLY A 414 -20.30 0.33 8.70
N VAL A 415 -20.64 -0.31 7.59
CA VAL A 415 -22.02 -0.65 7.22
C VAL A 415 -22.15 -2.11 6.82
N LEU A 416 -21.57 -2.52 5.69
CA LEU A 416 -21.87 -3.81 5.08
C LEU A 416 -20.59 -4.55 4.69
N ILE A 417 -20.54 -5.85 4.95
CA ILE A 417 -19.64 -6.80 4.28
C ILE A 417 -20.50 -7.65 3.34
N ASP A 418 -20.19 -7.65 2.05
CA ASP A 418 -20.95 -8.38 1.04
C ASP A 418 -20.02 -9.25 0.19
N GLY A 419 -20.29 -10.55 0.16
CA GLY A 419 -19.60 -11.52 -0.67
C GLY A 419 -20.09 -11.54 -2.12
N ALA A 420 -21.15 -10.83 -2.48
CA ALA A 420 -21.59 -10.71 -3.86
C ALA A 420 -20.48 -10.03 -4.69
N GLY A 421 -19.74 -10.84 -5.45
CA GLY A 421 -18.73 -10.35 -6.37
C GLY A 421 -19.35 -9.68 -7.59
N ASP A 422 -18.51 -9.07 -8.42
CA ASP A 422 -18.83 -8.50 -9.74
C ASP A 422 -19.30 -9.52 -10.80
N GLY A 423 -19.64 -10.76 -10.40
CA GLY A 423 -19.98 -11.84 -11.31
C GLY A 423 -18.78 -12.65 -11.80
N SER A 424 -17.65 -12.64 -11.07
CA SER A 424 -16.54 -13.60 -11.22
C SER A 424 -17.02 -15.06 -11.05
N LEU A 425 -17.59 -15.62 -12.12
CA LEU A 425 -18.08 -16.98 -12.25
C LEU A 425 -16.96 -17.99 -11.91
N GLY A 426 -17.17 -18.80 -10.87
CA GLY A 426 -16.37 -20.01 -10.64
C GLY A 426 -15.64 -20.12 -9.30
N VAL A 427 -15.78 -19.18 -8.38
CA VAL A 427 -15.29 -19.38 -7.00
C VAL A 427 -16.38 -20.07 -6.18
N THR A 428 -16.07 -21.24 -5.59
CA THR A 428 -17.02 -22.02 -4.78
C THR A 428 -17.26 -21.43 -3.39
N ALA A 429 -16.39 -20.53 -2.94
CA ALA A 429 -16.49 -19.82 -1.67
C ALA A 429 -15.84 -18.44 -1.78
N ASN A 430 -16.38 -17.45 -1.06
CA ASN A 430 -15.78 -16.12 -0.91
C ASN A 430 -14.50 -16.18 -0.09
N ILE A 431 -14.48 -17.00 0.96
CA ILE A 431 -13.30 -17.26 1.76
C ILE A 431 -12.99 -18.74 1.59
N GLY A 432 -11.97 -19.05 0.77
CA GLY A 432 -11.57 -20.42 0.51
C GLY A 432 -10.87 -21.05 1.73
N ALA A 433 -11.04 -22.36 1.87
CA ALA A 433 -10.32 -23.11 2.89
C ALA A 433 -8.84 -23.22 2.53
N ASP A 434 -7.99 -23.05 3.52
CA ASP A 434 -6.57 -23.32 3.44
C ASP A 434 -6.27 -24.57 4.27
N GLY A 435 -6.29 -25.73 3.61
CA GLY A 435 -6.38 -27.00 4.30
C GLY A 435 -7.77 -27.21 4.91
N VAL A 436 -7.88 -27.09 6.23
CA VAL A 436 -9.14 -27.27 6.97
C VAL A 436 -9.77 -25.93 7.36
N ASP A 437 -8.95 -24.93 7.71
CA ASP A 437 -9.44 -23.65 8.21
C ASP A 437 -9.62 -22.64 7.07
N ALA A 438 -10.74 -21.92 7.08
CA ALA A 438 -10.97 -20.76 6.23
C ALA A 438 -10.88 -19.45 7.02
N VAL A 439 -11.25 -19.45 8.30
CA VAL A 439 -11.10 -18.30 9.20
C VAL A 439 -10.49 -18.78 10.51
N LEU A 440 -9.31 -18.28 10.86
CA LEU A 440 -8.57 -18.70 12.07
C LEU A 440 -8.11 -17.50 12.87
N ASN A 441 -8.41 -17.47 14.16
CA ASN A 441 -8.07 -16.40 15.09
C ASN A 441 -8.32 -14.99 14.52
N SER A 442 -9.46 -14.81 13.84
CA SER A 442 -9.74 -13.59 13.06
C SER A 442 -11.15 -13.06 13.31
N GLU A 443 -11.31 -11.76 13.12
CA GLU A 443 -12.58 -11.08 13.31
C GLU A 443 -13.06 -10.41 12.03
N LEU A 444 -14.35 -10.62 11.72
CA LEU A 444 -15.06 -9.96 10.64
C LEU A 444 -16.22 -9.20 11.29
N ARG A 445 -16.20 -7.86 11.23
CA ARG A 445 -17.24 -7.03 11.83
C ARG A 445 -17.85 -6.08 10.81
N ALA A 446 -19.17 -6.03 10.78
CA ALA A 446 -19.91 -5.06 9.99
C ALA A 446 -20.84 -4.26 10.90
N GLY A 447 -20.92 -2.94 10.70
CA GLY A 447 -21.81 -2.10 11.51
C GLY A 447 -23.29 -2.36 11.31
N VAL A 448 -23.70 -2.96 10.19
CA VAL A 448 -25.10 -3.27 9.87
C VAL A 448 -25.25 -4.71 9.36
N GLY A 449 -24.59 -5.08 8.26
CA GLY A 449 -24.91 -6.32 7.56
C GLY A 449 -23.71 -7.17 7.15
N ILE A 450 -23.87 -8.49 7.14
CA ILE A 450 -22.99 -9.41 6.42
C ILE A 450 -23.83 -10.25 5.46
N HIS A 451 -23.67 -10.04 4.16
CA HIS A 451 -24.52 -10.65 3.12
C HIS A 451 -23.74 -11.51 2.13
N ASN A 452 -24.40 -12.50 1.54
CA ASN A 452 -23.91 -13.29 0.38
C ASN A 452 -22.51 -13.88 0.56
N MET A 453 -22.18 -14.32 1.77
CA MET A 453 -20.84 -14.81 2.11
C MET A 453 -20.84 -16.32 2.24
N THR A 454 -20.00 -16.99 1.45
CA THR A 454 -19.72 -18.43 1.57
C THR A 454 -18.30 -18.65 2.09
N ILE A 455 -18.15 -19.33 3.22
CA ILE A 455 -16.88 -19.73 3.85
C ILE A 455 -16.63 -21.20 3.56
N GLY A 456 -15.55 -21.52 2.87
CA GLY A 456 -15.29 -22.84 2.30
C GLY A 456 -14.73 -23.90 3.27
N GLY A 457 -14.37 -23.51 4.50
CA GLY A 457 -13.72 -24.37 5.49
C GLY A 457 -14.15 -24.05 6.91
N ASP A 458 -13.38 -24.51 7.90
CA ASP A 458 -13.65 -24.29 9.31
C ASP A 458 -13.46 -22.81 9.70
N VAL A 459 -14.32 -22.35 10.60
CA VAL A 459 -14.22 -21.07 11.30
C VAL A 459 -13.83 -21.40 12.73
N ARG A 460 -12.56 -21.19 13.07
CA ARG A 460 -11.95 -21.73 14.29
C ARG A 460 -11.25 -20.67 15.12
N SER A 461 -11.40 -20.76 16.44
CA SER A 461 -10.63 -19.98 17.41
C SER A 461 -9.75 -20.93 18.21
N GLU A 462 -8.50 -20.56 18.43
CA GLU A 462 -7.58 -21.33 19.29
C GLU A 462 -7.54 -20.79 20.71
N PHE A 463 -8.11 -19.61 20.98
CA PHE A 463 -8.03 -18.94 22.28
C PHE A 463 -8.65 -19.76 23.43
N ALA A 464 -9.60 -20.64 23.14
CA ALA A 464 -10.22 -21.50 24.15
C ALA A 464 -9.29 -22.63 24.64
N LEU A 465 -8.35 -23.07 23.80
CA LEU A 465 -7.50 -24.25 24.06
C LEU A 465 -6.00 -23.92 24.15
N ASN A 466 -5.61 -22.77 23.61
CA ASN A 466 -4.22 -22.35 23.50
C ASN A 466 -4.04 -20.97 24.16
N PRO A 467 -3.47 -20.91 25.39
CA PRO A 467 -3.20 -19.64 26.06
C PRO A 467 -2.15 -18.77 25.34
N ASN A 468 -1.43 -19.35 24.36
CA ASN A 468 -0.47 -18.65 23.53
C ASN A 468 -1.02 -18.36 22.12
N ALA A 469 -2.34 -18.45 21.91
CA ALA A 469 -2.96 -18.04 20.66
C ALA A 469 -2.62 -16.56 20.37
N THR A 470 -2.33 -16.27 19.10
CA THR A 470 -2.01 -14.92 18.62
C THR A 470 -3.11 -14.46 17.66
N GLY A 471 -3.28 -13.15 17.51
CA GLY A 471 -4.33 -12.57 16.66
C GLY A 471 -5.55 -12.24 17.52
N TYR A 472 -6.73 -12.65 17.07
CA TYR A 472 -8.00 -12.32 17.69
C TYR A 472 -8.81 -13.57 18.04
N PRO A 473 -9.68 -13.53 19.06
CA PRO A 473 -10.75 -14.50 19.17
C PRO A 473 -11.55 -14.54 17.86
N THR A 474 -11.87 -15.73 17.34
CA THR A 474 -12.57 -15.78 16.07
C THR A 474 -14.03 -15.37 16.21
N ARG A 475 -14.40 -14.24 15.59
CA ARG A 475 -15.75 -13.67 15.63
C ARG A 475 -16.22 -13.20 14.25
N ILE A 476 -17.47 -13.48 13.90
CA ILE A 476 -18.15 -12.94 12.72
C ILE A 476 -19.40 -12.24 13.21
N ILE A 477 -19.42 -10.91 13.15
CA ILE A 477 -20.43 -10.08 13.82
C ILE A 477 -21.02 -9.04 12.87
N ALA A 478 -22.34 -9.05 12.74
CA ALA A 478 -23.10 -7.96 12.14
C ALA A 478 -23.72 -7.09 13.24
N GLY A 479 -23.67 -5.78 13.07
CA GLY A 479 -24.15 -4.82 14.06
C GLY A 479 -23.12 -4.45 15.13
N GLU A 480 -21.83 -4.52 14.83
CA GLU A 480 -20.75 -4.05 15.73
C GLU A 480 -19.78 -3.17 14.94
N ASP A 481 -19.49 -1.97 15.47
CA ASP A 481 -18.50 -1.08 14.88
C ASP A 481 -17.06 -1.47 15.26
N ARG A 482 -16.08 -0.78 14.69
CA ARG A 482 -14.66 -1.03 14.99
C ARG A 482 -14.28 -0.72 16.44
N GLN A 483 -15.01 0.18 17.10
CA GLN A 483 -14.81 0.55 18.50
C GLN A 483 -15.50 -0.42 19.47
N GLU A 484 -16.00 -1.55 18.95
CA GLU A 484 -16.72 -2.57 19.71
C GLU A 484 -18.06 -2.08 20.27
N HIS A 485 -18.64 -1.03 19.69
CA HIS A 485 -20.00 -0.63 20.02
C HIS A 485 -20.99 -1.42 19.18
N PHE A 486 -21.96 -2.03 19.86
CA PHE A 486 -23.09 -2.66 19.20
C PHE A 486 -24.03 -1.60 18.64
N LEU A 487 -24.23 -1.65 17.33
CA LEU A 487 -25.19 -0.86 16.59
C LEU A 487 -26.51 -1.64 16.49
N THR A 488 -27.63 -0.96 16.31
CA THR A 488 -28.93 -1.63 16.17
C THR A 488 -29.15 -2.11 14.74
N GLY A 489 -29.77 -3.29 14.58
CA GLY A 489 -30.18 -3.80 13.26
C GLY A 489 -29.09 -4.59 12.54
N GLY A 490 -28.26 -5.32 13.29
CA GLY A 490 -27.35 -6.31 12.74
C GLY A 490 -28.11 -7.36 11.92
N ASN A 491 -27.66 -7.62 10.69
CA ASN A 491 -28.26 -8.60 9.80
C ASN A 491 -27.21 -9.54 9.20
N ILE A 492 -27.49 -10.84 9.17
CA ILE A 492 -26.70 -11.83 8.45
C ILE A 492 -27.62 -12.54 7.47
N ASP A 493 -27.36 -12.37 6.18
CA ASP A 493 -28.23 -12.83 5.10
C ASP A 493 -27.43 -13.62 4.04
N ASN A 494 -28.01 -14.68 3.50
CA ASN A 494 -27.38 -15.56 2.50
C ASN A 494 -25.92 -15.94 2.88
N PHE A 495 -25.73 -16.36 4.13
CA PHE A 495 -24.44 -16.69 4.70
C PHE A 495 -24.29 -18.20 4.85
N GLN A 496 -23.16 -18.77 4.44
CA GLN A 496 -22.92 -20.21 4.47
C GLN A 496 -21.51 -20.52 4.99
N ILE A 497 -21.40 -21.50 5.89
CA ILE A 497 -20.13 -22.13 6.26
C ILE A 497 -20.18 -23.59 5.78
N LEU A 498 -19.25 -23.96 4.89
CA LEU A 498 -19.13 -25.34 4.38
C LEU A 498 -18.39 -26.27 5.35
N GLY A 499 -17.54 -25.71 6.21
CA GLY A 499 -16.85 -26.44 7.29
C GLY A 499 -17.60 -26.39 8.62
N SER A 500 -16.84 -26.43 9.72
CA SER A 500 -17.34 -26.38 11.10
C SER A 500 -17.10 -25.02 11.73
N LEU A 501 -18.02 -24.58 12.59
CA LEU A 501 -17.78 -23.48 13.53
C LEU A 501 -17.13 -24.10 14.78
N ILE A 502 -15.96 -23.66 15.23
CA ILE A 502 -15.21 -24.28 16.34
C ILE A 502 -14.69 -23.22 17.30
N ASP A 503 -15.14 -23.24 18.55
CA ASP A 503 -14.73 -22.32 19.62
C ASP A 503 -14.84 -20.83 19.20
N SER A 504 -15.75 -20.52 18.28
CA SER A 504 -15.87 -19.24 17.57
C SER A 504 -17.27 -18.65 17.72
N VAL A 505 -17.40 -17.34 17.47
CA VAL A 505 -18.67 -16.63 17.57
C VAL A 505 -19.19 -16.26 16.18
N LEU A 506 -20.46 -16.57 15.92
CA LEU A 506 -21.25 -16.01 14.82
C LEU A 506 -22.45 -15.29 15.43
N ALA A 507 -22.58 -13.98 15.22
CA ALA A 507 -23.62 -13.17 15.84
C ALA A 507 -24.13 -12.02 14.98
N ALA A 508 -25.40 -11.67 15.17
CA ALA A 508 -26.01 -10.45 14.68
C ALA A 508 -26.63 -9.69 15.86
N SER A 509 -26.39 -8.38 15.96
CA SER A 509 -27.00 -7.56 17.00
C SER A 509 -28.49 -7.35 16.71
N VAL A 510 -29.33 -7.59 17.71
CA VAL A 510 -30.77 -7.30 17.63
C VAL A 510 -31.01 -5.91 18.20
N ALA A 511 -31.76 -5.08 17.47
CA ALA A 511 -32.22 -3.81 18.04
C ALA A 511 -33.04 -4.09 19.32
N PRO A 512 -32.92 -3.29 20.39
CA PRO A 512 -33.97 -3.27 21.40
C PRO A 512 -35.25 -2.78 20.70
N SER A 513 -36.19 -3.68 20.48
CA SER A 513 -37.54 -3.33 20.03
C SER A 513 -38.20 -2.48 21.13
N GLY A 514 -38.88 -1.41 20.74
CA GLY A 514 -39.74 -0.66 21.65
C GLY A 514 -39.09 0.52 22.39
N GLY A 515 -38.96 1.64 21.69
CA GLY A 515 -38.80 2.94 22.34
C GLY A 515 -38.52 4.04 21.34
N ASN A 516 -39.51 4.88 21.03
CA ASN A 516 -39.44 5.96 20.04
C ASN A 516 -38.54 7.15 20.49
N GLY A 517 -37.44 6.89 21.21
CA GLY A 517 -36.57 7.88 21.83
C GLY A 517 -37.22 8.69 22.96
N THR A 518 -38.54 8.63 23.12
CA THR A 518 -39.27 9.14 24.27
C THR A 518 -39.35 8.03 25.31
N LEU A 519 -38.61 8.18 26.41
CA LEU A 519 -38.93 7.50 27.68
C LEU A 519 -40.45 7.59 27.90
N PRO A 520 -41.14 6.53 28.34
CA PRO A 520 -42.55 6.61 28.65
C PRO A 520 -42.82 7.77 29.63
N PRO A 521 -43.97 8.47 29.52
CA PRO A 521 -44.30 9.61 30.36
C PRO A 521 -44.10 9.26 31.84
N SER A 522 -43.46 10.18 32.56
CA SER A 522 -43.03 10.17 33.98
C SER A 522 -44.01 9.58 35.01
N GLY A 523 -44.23 8.27 34.99
CA GLY A 523 -45.10 7.55 35.92
C GLY A 523 -44.44 6.39 36.66
N TYR A 524 -43.23 5.97 36.27
CA TYR A 524 -42.54 4.87 36.93
C TYR A 524 -41.67 5.39 38.07
N GLY A 525 -41.88 4.85 39.27
CA GLY A 525 -41.06 5.11 40.45
C GLY A 525 -39.57 4.78 40.20
N PRO A 526 -38.67 5.23 41.08
CA PRO A 526 -37.25 5.00 40.92
C PRO A 526 -36.97 3.50 40.74
N PRO A 527 -35.98 3.12 39.90
CA PRO A 527 -35.65 1.72 39.67
C PRO A 527 -35.33 1.06 41.02
N PRO A 528 -35.70 -0.22 41.21
CA PRO A 528 -35.40 -0.93 42.44
C PRO A 528 -33.89 -0.86 42.69
N THR A 529 -33.51 -0.19 43.76
CA THR A 529 -32.14 -0.19 44.26
C THR A 529 -31.74 -1.61 44.59
N ARG A 530 -30.67 -2.11 43.94
CA ARG A 530 -29.86 -3.29 44.29
C ARG A 530 -30.63 -4.41 45.00
N SER A 531 -30.81 -5.56 44.33
CA SER A 531 -30.97 -6.81 45.06
C SER A 531 -29.76 -6.97 46.00
N THR A 532 -30.02 -7.08 47.30
CA THR A 532 -29.00 -7.28 48.33
C THR A 532 -28.65 -8.77 48.53
N ASP A 533 -29.10 -9.66 47.64
CA ASP A 533 -28.69 -11.07 47.69
C ASP A 533 -27.30 -11.25 47.06
N PRO A 534 -26.28 -11.67 47.84
CA PRO A 534 -24.98 -12.01 47.31
C PRO A 534 -25.03 -13.45 46.77
N GLY A 535 -25.60 -13.63 45.59
CA GLY A 535 -25.74 -14.95 44.99
C GLY A 535 -25.93 -14.94 43.48
N ASP A 536 -26.92 -14.20 42.98
CA ASP A 536 -27.31 -14.30 41.57
C ASP A 536 -27.40 -12.90 40.93
N GLY A 537 -26.28 -12.48 40.35
CA GLY A 537 -26.18 -11.33 39.47
C GLY A 537 -26.08 -11.75 38.00
N THR A 538 -26.95 -12.65 37.55
CA THR A 538 -27.07 -13.05 36.14
C THR A 538 -28.17 -12.23 35.48
N TYR A 539 -27.81 -11.47 34.45
CA TYR A 539 -28.78 -11.03 33.45
C TYR A 539 -29.08 -12.24 32.57
N ASP A 540 -30.20 -12.92 32.83
CA ASP A 540 -30.71 -13.96 31.93
C ASP A 540 -31.19 -13.32 30.63
N ALA A 541 -30.58 -13.68 29.51
CA ALA A 541 -31.14 -13.43 28.18
C ALA A 541 -32.29 -14.44 27.93
N PRO A 542 -33.51 -14.00 27.58
CA PRO A 542 -34.66 -14.91 27.48
C PRO A 542 -34.59 -15.85 26.27
N ALA A 543 -35.16 -17.06 26.46
CA ALA A 543 -35.30 -18.14 25.48
C ALA A 543 -36.54 -17.99 24.58
N GLY A 544 -36.49 -18.55 23.35
CA GLY A 544 -37.65 -18.75 22.46
C GLY A 544 -37.31 -19.53 21.17
N VAL A 545 -38.27 -19.69 20.23
CA VAL A 545 -38.49 -20.90 19.39
C VAL A 545 -38.39 -20.70 17.85
N ILE A 546 -38.08 -21.77 17.06
CA ILE A 546 -38.21 -21.87 15.57
C ILE A 546 -39.50 -22.62 15.14
N PHE A 547 -40.15 -22.18 14.04
CA PHE A 547 -41.15 -22.96 13.27
C PHE A 547 -40.52 -23.75 12.12
N GLY A 548 -40.65 -25.08 12.12
CA GLY A 548 -40.14 -25.94 11.06
C GLY A 548 -41.16 -26.30 9.98
N GLY A 549 -40.75 -26.19 8.71
CA GLY A 549 -41.00 -27.18 7.65
C GLY A 549 -42.37 -27.21 6.96
N SER A 550 -42.39 -26.84 5.67
CA SER A 550 -43.41 -27.32 4.72
C SER A 550 -43.19 -28.81 4.45
N VAL A 551 -44.14 -29.65 4.84
CA VAL A 551 -44.22 -31.07 4.47
C VAL A 551 -45.28 -31.28 3.40
N THR A 552 -44.92 -32.04 2.36
CA THR A 552 -45.74 -32.43 1.21
C THR A 552 -46.79 -33.49 1.55
N ALA A 553 -47.62 -33.24 2.56
CA ALA A 553 -48.81 -34.04 2.87
C ALA A 553 -49.92 -33.13 3.43
N PRO A 554 -51.19 -33.29 3.03
CA PRO A 554 -52.28 -32.47 3.55
C PRO A 554 -52.57 -32.84 5.00
N VAL A 555 -51.97 -32.09 5.93
CA VAL A 555 -52.39 -32.01 7.33
C VAL A 555 -53.29 -30.78 7.46
N PRO A 556 -54.41 -30.82 8.22
CA PRO A 556 -55.34 -29.71 8.27
C PRO A 556 -54.63 -28.45 8.78
N TYR A 557 -54.69 -27.36 8.01
CA TYR A 557 -54.29 -26.03 8.45
C TYR A 557 -55.08 -25.67 9.71
N ILE A 558 -54.39 -25.60 10.85
CA ILE A 558 -54.89 -24.84 11.99
C ILE A 558 -54.35 -23.42 11.80
N ASN A 559 -55.22 -22.53 11.31
CA ASN A 559 -55.03 -21.10 11.48
C ASN A 559 -55.01 -20.82 12.99
N TYR A 560 -53.87 -20.44 13.53
CA TYR A 560 -53.85 -19.77 14.82
C TYR A 560 -54.22 -18.30 14.59
N THR A 561 -55.53 -18.04 14.59
CA THR A 561 -56.05 -16.73 15.01
C THR A 561 -56.01 -16.70 16.54
N GLU A 562 -55.17 -15.87 17.12
CA GLU A 562 -55.28 -15.55 18.53
C GLU A 562 -56.45 -14.56 18.69
N ILE A 563 -57.52 -15.00 19.35
CA ILE A 563 -58.65 -14.16 19.75
C ILE A 563 -58.35 -13.67 21.16
N THR A 564 -57.92 -12.43 21.30
CA THR A 564 -57.76 -11.81 22.61
C THR A 564 -58.93 -10.86 22.86
N TYR A 565 -59.76 -11.19 23.85
CA TYR A 565 -60.86 -10.34 24.30
C TYR A 565 -60.32 -9.22 25.20
N PHE A 566 -60.46 -7.98 24.75
CA PHE A 566 -60.44 -6.80 25.62
C PHE A 566 -61.62 -5.90 25.25
N ASN A 567 -62.60 -5.77 26.16
CA ASN A 567 -63.75 -4.85 26.05
C ASN A 567 -64.44 -4.77 24.67
N GLU A 568 -64.92 -5.91 24.17
CA GLU A 568 -65.91 -6.04 23.08
C GLU A 568 -65.63 -5.26 21.77
N THR A 569 -64.39 -4.86 21.46
CA THR A 569 -64.07 -4.20 20.17
C THR A 569 -62.89 -4.87 19.50
N PHE A 570 -63.12 -5.44 18.31
CA PHE A 570 -62.12 -6.09 17.46
C PHE A 570 -61.06 -5.08 16.99
N LYS A 571 -59.78 -5.40 17.17
CA LYS A 571 -58.68 -4.69 16.50
C LYS A 571 -57.62 -5.68 16.02
N GLU A 572 -57.55 -5.85 14.71
CA GLU A 572 -56.51 -6.60 14.01
C GLU A 572 -55.19 -5.82 14.09
N ILE A 573 -54.15 -6.41 14.68
CA ILE A 573 -52.80 -5.83 14.68
C ILE A 573 -52.06 -6.46 13.50
N ALA A 574 -51.79 -5.66 12.47
CA ALA A 574 -50.98 -6.07 11.34
C ALA A 574 -49.50 -6.14 11.75
N TYR A 575 -48.92 -7.34 11.70
CA TYR A 575 -47.47 -7.54 11.84
C TYR A 575 -46.72 -6.98 10.63
N ASN A 576 -45.73 -6.12 10.86
CA ASN A 576 -44.85 -5.62 9.80
C ASN A 576 -43.51 -6.39 9.80
N ARG A 577 -43.38 -7.40 8.94
CA ARG A 577 -42.18 -8.25 8.80
C ARG A 577 -40.95 -7.53 8.23
N GLN A 578 -41.01 -6.24 7.88
CA GLN A 578 -39.88 -5.51 7.29
C GLN A 578 -38.85 -4.99 8.29
N LEU A 579 -39.08 -5.07 9.61
CA LEU A 579 -38.26 -4.39 10.62
C LEU A 579 -37.54 -5.32 11.61
N ASP A 580 -37.82 -6.63 11.58
CA ASP A 580 -37.16 -7.60 12.47
C ASP A 580 -35.92 -8.19 11.80
N PRO A 581 -34.80 -8.43 12.54
CA PRO A 581 -33.65 -9.12 12.00
C PRO A 581 -34.01 -10.58 11.68
N ILE A 582 -33.73 -11.02 10.45
CA ILE A 582 -34.00 -12.37 9.96
C ILE A 582 -32.66 -13.03 9.67
N ILE A 583 -32.37 -14.12 10.37
CA ILE A 583 -31.40 -15.12 9.87
C ILE A 583 -32.19 -15.98 8.87
N ASP A 584 -31.98 -15.78 7.57
CA ASP A 584 -32.70 -16.55 6.54
C ASP A 584 -32.25 -18.01 6.53
N ASP A 585 -33.18 -18.95 6.38
CA ASP A 585 -33.08 -20.38 6.73
C ASP A 585 -32.30 -21.23 5.69
N PHE A 586 -31.66 -20.60 4.70
CA PHE A 586 -30.89 -21.30 3.66
C PHE A 586 -29.45 -21.68 4.07
N ILE A 587 -29.07 -21.49 5.33
CA ILE A 587 -27.69 -21.57 5.82
C ILE A 587 -27.03 -22.97 5.69
N LEU A 588 -27.76 -24.07 5.43
CA LEU A 588 -27.15 -25.43 5.51
C LEU A 588 -27.67 -26.47 4.50
N PRO A 589 -26.94 -26.78 3.42
CA PRO A 589 -26.90 -28.11 2.80
C PRO A 589 -25.72 -28.91 3.37
N GLY A 590 -25.66 -29.03 4.69
CA GLY A 590 -24.82 -29.97 5.42
C GLY A 590 -25.73 -30.67 6.44
N THR A 591 -25.67 -32.00 6.55
CA THR A 591 -26.55 -32.77 7.44
C THR A 591 -26.59 -32.19 8.85
N ILE A 592 -27.67 -31.52 9.22
CA ILE A 592 -28.09 -31.40 10.62
C ILE A 592 -28.48 -32.81 11.02
N ASN A 593 -27.57 -33.54 11.67
CA ASN A 593 -27.94 -34.80 12.28
C ASN A 593 -28.81 -34.49 13.50
N LEU A 594 -30.13 -34.55 13.33
CA LEU A 594 -31.14 -34.30 14.38
C LEU A 594 -31.13 -35.36 15.51
N SER A 595 -30.17 -36.27 15.57
CA SER A 595 -30.17 -37.38 16.52
C SER A 595 -29.41 -37.08 17.83
N PHE A 596 -29.88 -36.13 18.66
CA PHE A 596 -29.36 -35.99 20.04
C PHE A 596 -30.40 -35.65 21.10
N ALA A 597 -31.67 -35.96 20.88
CA ALA A 597 -32.50 -36.32 22.03
C ALA A 597 -31.96 -37.65 22.57
N SER A 598 -31.17 -37.61 23.63
CA SER A 598 -31.00 -38.80 24.47
C SER A 598 -32.41 -39.29 24.79
N PRO A 599 -32.76 -40.57 24.57
CA PRO A 599 -34.03 -41.09 25.07
C PRO A 599 -34.14 -40.73 26.55
N PRO A 600 -35.33 -40.31 27.05
CA PRO A 600 -35.50 -40.08 28.47
C PRO A 600 -34.97 -41.31 29.22
N LEU A 601 -34.12 -41.07 30.23
CA LEU A 601 -33.54 -42.14 31.02
C LEU A 601 -34.66 -43.08 31.46
N THR A 602 -34.55 -44.34 31.08
CA THR A 602 -35.51 -45.35 31.51
C THR A 602 -35.43 -45.46 33.03
N GLN A 603 -36.53 -45.80 33.69
CA GLN A 603 -36.54 -45.96 35.14
C GLN A 603 -35.51 -47.00 35.66
N ALA A 604 -35.05 -47.90 34.78
CA ALA A 604 -33.95 -48.83 35.03
C ALA A 604 -32.57 -48.14 35.12
N GLN A 605 -32.32 -47.09 34.35
CA GLN A 605 -31.06 -46.32 34.37
C GLN A 605 -30.98 -45.37 35.58
N LEU A 606 -32.14 -44.90 36.07
CA LEU A 606 -32.25 -44.18 37.34
C LEU A 606 -32.07 -45.09 38.57
N ALA A 607 -32.14 -46.41 38.39
CA ALA A 607 -32.00 -47.40 39.46
C ALA A 607 -30.65 -48.13 39.45
N ASP A 608 -29.70 -47.73 38.59
CA ASP A 608 -28.39 -48.37 38.51
C ASP A 608 -27.52 -48.05 39.74
N PRO A 609 -27.15 -49.04 40.56
CA PRO A 609 -26.35 -48.84 41.78
C PRO A 609 -24.90 -48.42 41.52
N THR A 610 -24.45 -48.37 40.26
CA THR A 610 -23.12 -47.86 39.89
C THR A 610 -23.06 -46.33 39.76
N VAL A 611 -24.21 -45.63 39.84
CA VAL A 611 -24.27 -44.17 39.94
C VAL A 611 -23.94 -43.75 41.37
N THR A 612 -22.66 -43.57 41.66
CA THR A 612 -22.18 -43.10 42.97
C THR A 612 -22.48 -41.62 43.18
N THR A 613 -23.44 -41.32 44.06
CA THR A 613 -23.59 -39.98 44.65
C THR A 613 -22.62 -39.83 45.82
N THR A 614 -21.54 -39.06 45.65
CA THR A 614 -20.65 -38.68 46.76
C THR A 614 -21.31 -37.58 47.59
N ASN A 615 -21.91 -37.96 48.74
CA ASN A 615 -22.33 -37.02 49.77
C ASN A 615 -21.16 -36.71 50.70
N SER A 616 -20.56 -35.53 50.58
CA SER A 616 -19.64 -34.97 51.56
C SER A 616 -20.36 -33.95 52.44
N GLY A 617 -20.49 -34.24 53.74
CA GLY A 617 -20.82 -33.25 54.78
C GLY A 617 -22.11 -33.55 55.54
N GLY A 618 -21.96 -33.96 56.79
CA GLY A 618 -23.05 -34.05 57.75
C GLY A 618 -23.40 -32.67 58.33
N GLY A 619 -24.69 -32.46 58.59
CA GLY A 619 -25.19 -31.44 59.51
C GLY A 619 -25.75 -30.18 58.85
N THR A 620 -27.07 -30.06 58.93
CA THR A 620 -27.93 -28.89 58.63
C THR A 620 -28.18 -28.57 57.14
N THR A 621 -29.47 -28.59 56.82
CA THR A 621 -30.17 -28.38 55.55
C THR A 621 -29.54 -27.33 54.63
N THR A 622 -28.96 -27.79 53.52
CA THR A 622 -28.65 -26.99 52.34
C THR A 622 -28.96 -27.80 51.08
N THR A 623 -29.56 -27.12 50.10
CA THR A 623 -29.98 -27.63 48.79
C THR A 623 -28.75 -28.10 48.01
N GLY A 624 -28.57 -29.41 47.84
CA GLY A 624 -27.46 -29.97 47.07
C GLY A 624 -27.72 -29.88 45.57
N THR A 625 -26.88 -29.16 44.84
CA THR A 625 -26.82 -29.19 43.37
C THR A 625 -26.15 -30.49 42.92
N THR A 626 -26.83 -31.22 42.04
CA THR A 626 -26.28 -32.40 41.35
C THR A 626 -25.63 -31.96 40.04
N THR A 627 -24.31 -32.09 39.92
CA THR A 627 -23.60 -31.81 38.65
C THR A 627 -23.63 -33.06 37.77
N LEU A 628 -24.48 -33.06 36.74
CA LEU A 628 -24.52 -34.10 35.72
C LEU A 628 -23.44 -33.82 34.67
N ASN A 629 -22.33 -34.56 34.68
CA ASN A 629 -21.31 -34.48 33.62
C ASN A 629 -21.83 -35.21 32.36
N LEU A 630 -22.53 -34.48 31.49
CA LEU A 630 -22.78 -34.93 30.12
C LEU A 630 -21.52 -34.75 29.27
N PRO A 631 -21.19 -35.67 28.36
CA PRO A 631 -20.09 -35.47 27.42
C PRO A 631 -20.36 -34.24 26.55
N LEU A 632 -19.41 -33.30 26.54
CA LEU A 632 -19.45 -32.11 25.70
C LEU A 632 -19.56 -32.52 24.21
N PRO A 633 -20.51 -31.95 23.45
CA PRO A 633 -20.68 -32.31 22.05
C PRO A 633 -19.43 -31.94 21.23
N THR A 634 -19.02 -32.86 20.35
CA THR A 634 -17.82 -32.72 19.50
C THR A 634 -18.10 -32.10 18.13
N LYS A 635 -19.32 -31.58 17.91
CA LYS A 635 -19.75 -30.93 16.66
C LYS A 635 -20.61 -29.72 16.99
N SER A 636 -20.46 -28.67 16.18
CA SER A 636 -21.22 -27.43 16.28
C SER A 636 -22.71 -27.77 16.26
N THR A 637 -23.40 -27.38 17.33
CA THR A 637 -24.86 -27.48 17.42
C THR A 637 -25.37 -26.05 17.35
N VAL A 638 -26.09 -25.70 16.28
CA VAL A 638 -26.94 -24.50 16.31
C VAL A 638 -28.06 -24.82 17.28
N LEU A 639 -27.98 -24.30 18.50
CA LEU A 639 -29.15 -24.26 19.38
C LEU A 639 -30.04 -23.14 18.83
N GLY A 640 -31.10 -23.56 18.14
CA GLY A 640 -32.19 -22.82 17.48
C GLY A 640 -32.32 -21.30 17.64
N GLY A 641 -32.75 -20.65 16.55
CA GLY A 641 -33.33 -19.30 16.54
C GLY A 641 -34.56 -19.15 17.43
N VAL A 642 -34.77 -17.91 17.88
CA VAL A 642 -35.70 -17.52 18.94
C VAL A 642 -36.67 -16.47 18.43
N VAL A 643 -37.98 -16.75 18.49
CA VAL A 643 -39.04 -15.72 18.43
C VAL A 643 -39.42 -15.29 19.84
N SER A 644 -39.26 -13.99 20.14
CA SER A 644 -39.84 -13.35 21.33
C SER A 644 -41.36 -13.21 21.14
N HIS A 645 -42.15 -13.74 22.09
CA HIS A 645 -43.58 -13.45 22.16
C HIS A 645 -43.76 -12.13 22.92
N THR A 646 -44.70 -11.30 22.47
CA THR A 646 -45.06 -10.02 23.13
C THR A 646 -45.15 -10.16 24.64
N HIS A 647 -44.22 -9.52 25.35
CA HIS A 647 -44.38 -9.27 26.77
C HIS A 647 -45.38 -8.13 26.96
N VAL A 648 -46.39 -8.35 27.80
CA VAL A 648 -47.29 -7.27 28.24
C VAL A 648 -46.51 -6.43 29.26
N GLY A 649 -45.57 -5.62 28.76
CA GLY A 649 -44.67 -4.77 29.54
C GLY A 649 -43.57 -4.19 28.65
N GLU A 650 -43.41 -2.87 28.66
CA GLU A 650 -42.60 -2.05 27.73
C GLU A 650 -41.07 -2.21 27.86
N ALA A 651 -40.52 -3.42 27.69
CA ALA A 651 -39.09 -3.63 27.55
C ALA A 651 -38.78 -4.90 26.72
N ASP A 652 -38.47 -4.74 25.43
CA ASP A 652 -37.76 -5.79 24.69
C ASP A 652 -36.26 -5.58 24.85
N PHE A 653 -35.53 -6.66 25.14
CA PHE A 653 -34.08 -6.64 25.35
C PHE A 653 -33.33 -6.96 24.06
N ALA A 654 -32.11 -6.41 23.95
CA ALA A 654 -31.15 -6.79 22.93
C ALA A 654 -30.66 -8.22 23.17
N GLY A 655 -30.84 -9.11 22.19
CA GLY A 655 -30.28 -10.47 22.20
C GLY A 655 -29.05 -10.57 21.31
N ILE A 656 -28.01 -11.28 21.77
CA ILE A 656 -26.95 -11.81 20.92
C ILE A 656 -27.39 -13.23 20.54
N PHE A 657 -27.60 -13.49 19.26
CA PHE A 657 -27.63 -14.86 18.76
C PHE A 657 -26.19 -15.34 18.66
N ALA A 658 -25.74 -16.22 19.55
CA ALA A 658 -24.43 -16.83 19.49
C ALA A 658 -24.56 -18.35 19.36
N ALA A 659 -24.13 -18.91 18.23
CA ALA A 659 -23.85 -20.34 18.14
C ALA A 659 -22.44 -20.59 18.70
N ASP A 660 -22.33 -20.89 19.99
CA ASP A 660 -21.08 -21.35 20.60
C ASP A 660 -21.04 -22.89 20.63
N THR A 661 -19.93 -23.49 20.17
CA THR A 661 -19.73 -24.94 20.22
C THR A 661 -19.40 -25.48 21.60
N ARG A 662 -19.18 -24.62 22.59
CA ARG A 662 -19.06 -24.99 24.00
C ARG A 662 -19.97 -24.13 24.86
N GLY A 663 -21.28 -24.27 24.65
CA GLY A 663 -22.32 -23.82 25.58
C GLY A 663 -22.10 -22.41 26.11
N VAL A 664 -22.71 -21.42 25.44
CA VAL A 664 -22.82 -19.99 25.84
C VAL A 664 -22.25 -19.68 27.23
N PHE A 665 -20.96 -19.34 27.30
CA PHE A 665 -20.40 -18.75 28.51
C PHE A 665 -20.75 -17.26 28.51
N ILE A 666 -21.81 -16.89 29.23
CA ILE A 666 -22.07 -15.50 29.60
C ILE A 666 -21.05 -15.12 30.68
N GLY A 667 -19.86 -14.70 30.26
CA GLY A 667 -18.86 -14.12 31.14
C GLY A 667 -19.32 -12.76 31.65
N THR A 668 -19.01 -12.44 32.91
CA THR A 668 -19.25 -11.11 33.49
C THR A 668 -18.53 -10.04 32.67
N LEU A 669 -19.23 -8.96 32.34
CA LEU A 669 -18.66 -7.72 31.79
C LEU A 669 -17.38 -7.34 32.56
N PRO A 670 -16.31 -6.89 31.87
CA PRO A 670 -15.12 -6.39 32.56
C PRO A 670 -15.50 -5.23 33.47
N SER A 671 -15.21 -5.35 34.76
CA SER A 671 -15.27 -4.23 35.69
C SER A 671 -14.19 -3.22 35.32
N GLN A 672 -14.54 -1.92 35.33
CA GLN A 672 -13.59 -0.81 35.18
C GLN A 672 -12.35 -0.95 36.07
#